data_AF-A0A9E0SXA0-F1
#
_entry.id   AF-A0A9E0SXA0-F1
#
_cell.length_a   1.000
_cell.length_b   1.000
_cell.length_c   1.000
_cell.angle_alpha   90.00
_cell.angle_beta   90.00
_cell.angle_gamma   90.00
#
_symmetry.space_group_name_H-M   'P 1'
#
loop_
_entity.id
_entity.type
_entity.pdbx_description
1 polymer ?
#
loop_
_entity_poly.entity_id
_entity_poly.type
_entity_poly.pdbx_seq_one_letter_code
_entity_poly.pdbx_strand_id
1 'polypeptide(L)'
;MASFMRWRRLAAWSLSAMLAACGGGGGQPAQTPVEQPSLTGIAMDGAAVYTGSLIAKGAGGTQRTSAPFGGTDDYSIVVQDLTAPYMLSFGVDGVTVAIAAGHANVTALTTLLTSALLGQDAQTAFTSYGATSTALSARITEAGIASAQADVTAFLEQTVGVTVKTGTQSFITTPFAATAGDPMYDTLTALDARIAALGSDAYDAMVASFVNEEHLCIEGRLDLTVDGTAVRFCPARRTSDPEDADPTVLDDVYTTTGGDVLALRVRDQAVLSASYATSAGASYACSGTACSGITVGAAATDLTRVITFDAAPLTGGGGTVVIDGALATAVPGVVLPSLPCSDNRYFLIQPDRSVIADCVDISDGANTFGIAATFVTAQGSTTYGTYPFRNVTGSNGLAPVAQPTTVSVVLNGGTFVSVTATRQTFDENGLPTGYDIDYKCRAGACNGVTVGPPTINTDFGFTAEIRTITFDGTQLAAVASDGSLSTTTFATLKATFTGIYISAMDTGTFFPVLASDCGSLSNQVDVTPADEPYTFGSCADLIGGVIGATQQADGSLVLTMNNFGAGDVTVNTDAGGAVVSATIAYSFGESFGCMGDCGGVAVSAPDGTGQRTVTFTGSVLHIVEADGYPTGARTATASGSFVVPAPTPAALRASRRP
;
A
#
# COMPACT_ATOMS: atom_id res chain seq x y z
N MET A 1 -47.40 -4.82 49.43
CA MET A 1 -48.26 -3.65 49.73
C MET A 1 -48.49 -2.91 48.42
N ALA A 2 -49.60 -3.21 47.74
CA ALA A 2 -50.75 -2.30 47.57
C ALA A 2 -50.38 -1.09 46.68
N SER A 3 -50.52 -1.18 45.35
CA SER A 3 -51.76 -1.16 44.55
C SER A 3 -52.49 0.18 44.63
N PHE A 4 -52.60 0.88 43.49
CA PHE A 4 -53.74 1.74 43.22
C PHE A 4 -54.22 1.55 41.78
N MET A 5 -55.46 1.06 41.72
CA MET A 5 -56.26 0.65 40.58
C MET A 5 -57.51 1.53 40.57
N ARG A 6 -57.95 2.03 39.41
CA ARG A 6 -59.31 2.50 39.08
C ARG A 6 -59.42 2.40 37.54
N TRP A 7 -60.11 1.47 36.87
CA TRP A 7 -61.40 0.78 36.99
C TRP A 7 -62.65 1.60 36.63
N ARG A 8 -63.45 0.99 35.73
CA ARG A 8 -64.89 1.16 35.37
C ARG A 8 -65.16 1.98 34.11
N ARG A 9 -66.02 1.58 33.14
CA ARG A 9 -67.17 0.64 33.02
C ARG A 9 -67.54 0.57 31.49
N LEU A 10 -68.39 -0.27 30.88
CA LEU A 10 -69.10 -1.56 31.10
C LEU A 10 -70.20 -1.59 29.99
N ALA A 11 -70.55 -2.80 29.51
CA ALA A 11 -71.77 -3.22 28.75
C ALA A 11 -71.50 -3.67 27.29
N ALA A 12 -72.12 -4.74 26.74
CA ALA A 12 -72.91 -5.86 27.25
C ALA A 12 -73.07 -6.90 26.09
N TRP A 13 -73.09 -8.20 26.44
CA TRP A 13 -74.07 -9.26 26.05
C TRP A 13 -74.81 -9.13 24.70
N SER A 14 -75.04 -10.14 23.85
CA SER A 14 -75.04 -11.62 23.94
C SER A 14 -75.75 -12.12 22.67
N LEU A 15 -75.30 -13.20 22.00
CA LEU A 15 -76.17 -14.29 21.50
C LEU A 15 -75.36 -15.32 20.68
N SER A 16 -75.31 -16.56 21.16
CA SER A 16 -75.07 -17.72 20.33
C SER A 16 -76.41 -18.19 19.77
N ALA A 17 -76.57 -18.20 18.45
CA ALA A 17 -77.65 -18.90 17.77
C ALA A 17 -77.11 -19.53 16.48
N MET A 18 -77.40 -20.82 16.35
CA MET A 18 -77.01 -21.74 15.29
C MET A 18 -77.34 -21.23 13.88
N LEU A 19 -76.49 -21.58 12.90
CA LEU A 19 -76.92 -22.17 11.63
C LEU A 19 -75.71 -22.81 10.91
N ALA A 20 -75.92 -24.05 10.47
CA ALA A 20 -74.99 -24.89 9.75
C ALA A 20 -74.70 -24.35 8.33
N ALA A 21 -73.58 -24.83 7.76
CA ALA A 21 -73.13 -24.72 6.37
C ALA A 21 -72.29 -23.49 5.97
N CYS A 22 -70.97 -23.57 6.21
CA CYS A 22 -69.90 -23.29 5.23
C CYS A 22 -68.54 -23.64 5.87
N GLY A 23 -67.82 -24.63 5.36
CA GLY A 23 -66.49 -25.00 5.85
C GLY A 23 -65.43 -24.03 5.33
N GLY A 24 -64.98 -23.09 6.17
CA GLY A 24 -63.87 -22.18 5.90
C GLY A 24 -62.85 -22.23 7.04
N GLY A 25 -61.67 -22.79 6.77
CA GLY A 25 -60.55 -22.83 7.71
C GLY A 25 -59.95 -21.44 7.92
N GLY A 26 -59.94 -20.98 9.17
CA GLY A 26 -59.30 -19.72 9.55
C GLY A 26 -57.78 -19.85 9.46
N GLY A 27 -57.21 -19.33 8.37
CA GLY A 27 -55.79 -19.05 8.27
C GLY A 27 -55.40 -17.97 9.28
N GLN A 28 -54.31 -18.20 10.01
CA GLN A 28 -53.60 -17.10 10.65
C GLN A 28 -53.34 -16.02 9.59
N PRO A 29 -53.48 -14.72 9.92
CA PRO A 29 -53.08 -13.67 9.00
C PRO A 29 -51.61 -13.94 8.64
N ALA A 30 -51.35 -14.18 7.35
CA ALA A 30 -50.01 -14.32 6.83
C ALA A 30 -49.22 -13.09 7.30
N GLN A 31 -48.22 -13.31 8.15
CA GLN A 31 -47.26 -12.26 8.46
C GLN A 31 -46.63 -11.89 7.12
N THR A 32 -46.89 -10.67 6.65
CA THR A 32 -46.26 -10.14 5.45
C THR A 32 -44.75 -10.25 5.67
N PRO A 33 -44.01 -11.01 4.83
CA PRO A 33 -42.58 -11.10 4.97
C PRO A 33 -41.99 -9.69 4.96
N VAL A 34 -41.22 -9.35 5.99
CA VAL A 34 -40.46 -8.09 5.98
C VAL A 34 -39.40 -8.26 4.90
N GLU A 35 -39.56 -7.53 3.80
CA GLU A 35 -38.62 -7.54 2.68
C GLU A 35 -37.26 -7.06 3.19
N GLN A 36 -36.28 -7.95 3.22
CA GLN A 36 -34.93 -7.62 3.63
C GLN A 36 -34.23 -6.83 2.51
N PRO A 37 -33.45 -5.78 2.82
CA PRO A 37 -32.71 -5.06 1.81
C PRO A 37 -31.73 -6.00 1.12
N SER A 38 -31.82 -6.07 -0.21
CA SER A 38 -30.97 -6.92 -1.05
C SER A 38 -30.40 -6.15 -2.23
N LEU A 39 -29.25 -6.61 -2.73
CA LEU A 39 -28.75 -6.28 -4.05
C LEU A 39 -29.08 -7.42 -5.00
N THR A 40 -29.51 -7.07 -6.21
CA THR A 40 -29.86 -8.00 -7.28
C THR A 40 -29.24 -7.53 -8.59
N GLY A 41 -29.04 -8.43 -9.54
CA GLY A 41 -28.55 -8.05 -10.87
C GLY A 41 -27.97 -9.22 -11.64
N ILE A 42 -27.29 -8.90 -12.74
CA ILE A 42 -26.61 -9.89 -13.57
C ILE A 42 -25.11 -9.84 -13.30
N ALA A 43 -24.49 -11.02 -13.21
CA ALA A 43 -23.04 -11.18 -13.12
C ALA A 43 -22.53 -11.87 -14.39
N MET A 44 -21.70 -11.19 -15.19
CA MET A 44 -21.32 -11.65 -16.54
C MET A 44 -19.91 -11.22 -16.96
N ASP A 45 -19.19 -12.10 -17.65
CA ASP A 45 -17.95 -11.83 -18.36
C ASP A 45 -18.18 -11.92 -19.87
N GLY A 46 -18.17 -10.78 -20.56
CA GLY A 46 -18.44 -10.71 -22.00
C GLY A 46 -19.77 -11.42 -22.37
N ALA A 47 -19.67 -12.54 -23.08
CA ALA A 47 -20.82 -13.37 -23.50
C ALA A 47 -21.21 -14.48 -22.50
N ALA A 48 -20.42 -14.72 -21.43
CA ALA A 48 -20.64 -15.80 -20.48
C ALA A 48 -21.17 -15.28 -19.14
N VAL A 49 -22.31 -15.82 -18.69
CA VAL A 49 -22.82 -15.54 -17.34
C VAL A 49 -21.95 -16.27 -16.31
N TYR A 50 -21.54 -15.55 -15.27
CA TYR A 50 -20.77 -16.12 -14.18
C TYR A 50 -21.54 -17.24 -13.46
N THR A 51 -20.83 -18.26 -12.99
CA THR A 51 -21.39 -19.34 -12.15
C THR A 51 -20.63 -19.40 -10.84
N GLY A 52 -21.27 -19.11 -9.71
CA GLY A 52 -20.58 -19.07 -8.42
C GLY A 52 -21.31 -18.21 -7.41
N SER A 53 -20.59 -17.70 -6.41
CA SER A 53 -21.13 -16.80 -5.38
C SER A 53 -20.50 -15.42 -5.50
N LEU A 54 -21.28 -14.38 -5.19
CA LEU A 54 -20.80 -13.01 -5.07
C LEU A 54 -20.50 -12.68 -3.60
N ILE A 55 -19.50 -11.83 -3.39
CA ILE A 55 -19.20 -11.26 -2.07
C ILE A 55 -19.54 -9.77 -2.13
N ALA A 56 -20.36 -9.27 -1.21
CA ALA A 56 -20.58 -7.85 -1.02
C ALA A 56 -19.92 -7.38 0.29
N LYS A 57 -19.20 -6.27 0.23
CA LYS A 57 -18.65 -5.56 1.38
C LYS A 57 -19.36 -4.21 1.53
N GLY A 58 -19.77 -3.87 2.74
CA GLY A 58 -20.22 -2.51 3.06
C GLY A 58 -19.05 -1.61 3.45
N ALA A 59 -19.28 -0.30 3.47
CA ALA A 59 -18.31 0.70 3.93
C ALA A 59 -17.81 0.47 5.37
N GLY A 60 -18.51 -0.34 6.17
CA GLY A 60 -18.05 -0.79 7.49
C GLY A 60 -17.10 -2.00 7.47
N GLY A 61 -16.74 -2.54 6.31
CA GLY A 61 -15.88 -3.73 6.14
C GLY A 61 -16.58 -5.07 6.32
N THR A 62 -17.78 -5.10 6.92
CA THR A 62 -18.57 -6.34 7.02
C THR A 62 -18.88 -6.87 5.62
N GLN A 63 -18.69 -8.19 5.44
CA GLN A 63 -18.96 -8.88 4.20
C GLN A 63 -20.16 -9.82 4.29
N ARG A 64 -20.84 -10.01 3.16
CA ARG A 64 -21.86 -11.03 2.94
C ARG A 64 -21.52 -11.80 1.68
N THR A 65 -21.93 -13.06 1.62
CA THR A 65 -21.78 -13.91 0.43
C THR A 65 -23.15 -14.34 -0.03
N SER A 66 -23.40 -14.26 -1.34
CA SER A 66 -24.65 -14.75 -1.93
C SER A 66 -24.70 -16.27 -1.88
N ALA A 67 -25.89 -16.84 -2.08
CA ALA A 67 -25.96 -18.23 -2.51
C ALA A 67 -25.28 -18.40 -3.87
N PRO A 68 -24.74 -19.59 -4.20
CA PRO A 68 -24.29 -19.88 -5.55
C PRO A 68 -25.43 -19.74 -6.56
N PHE A 69 -25.17 -19.07 -7.68
CA PHE A 69 -26.06 -18.93 -8.84
C PHE A 69 -25.39 -19.52 -10.08
N GLY A 70 -26.17 -19.87 -11.12
CA GLY A 70 -25.58 -20.37 -12.35
C GLY A 70 -26.47 -20.28 -13.58
N GLY A 71 -25.86 -19.96 -14.72
CA GLY A 71 -26.34 -20.38 -16.04
C GLY A 71 -27.44 -19.54 -16.72
N THR A 72 -27.90 -18.44 -16.12
CA THR A 72 -28.76 -17.34 -16.66
C THR A 72 -29.38 -16.52 -15.52
N ASP A 73 -29.25 -17.01 -14.29
CA ASP A 73 -29.96 -16.48 -13.13
C ASP A 73 -29.38 -15.14 -12.65
N ASP A 74 -30.27 -14.17 -12.39
CA ASP A 74 -29.95 -12.99 -11.60
C ASP A 74 -29.41 -13.43 -10.24
N TYR A 75 -28.36 -12.78 -9.76
CA TYR A 75 -27.92 -13.00 -8.40
C TYR A 75 -28.82 -12.22 -7.42
N SER A 76 -28.87 -12.69 -6.18
CA SER A 76 -29.46 -11.95 -5.07
C SER A 76 -28.59 -12.11 -3.83
N ILE A 77 -28.25 -10.98 -3.19
CA ILE A 77 -27.49 -10.94 -1.95
C ILE A 77 -28.21 -10.05 -0.94
N VAL A 78 -28.52 -10.61 0.22
CA VAL A 78 -29.09 -9.86 1.34
C VAL A 78 -27.97 -9.02 1.95
N VAL A 79 -28.15 -7.70 1.96
CA VAL A 79 -27.19 -6.72 2.48
C VAL A 79 -27.59 -6.19 3.84
N GLN A 80 -28.43 -6.94 4.56
CA GLN A 80 -28.76 -6.63 5.94
C GLN A 80 -27.49 -6.58 6.79
N ASP A 81 -27.42 -5.56 7.64
CA ASP A 81 -26.29 -5.21 8.52
C ASP A 81 -25.03 -4.69 7.79
N LEU A 82 -25.08 -4.53 6.46
CA LEU A 82 -24.05 -3.78 5.74
C LEU A 82 -24.41 -2.29 5.74
N THR A 83 -23.38 -1.45 5.83
CA THR A 83 -23.52 0.01 5.68
C THR A 83 -23.15 0.39 4.26
N ALA A 84 -24.04 1.09 3.55
CA ALA A 84 -23.76 1.61 2.22
C ALA A 84 -22.69 2.74 2.26
N PRO A 85 -21.95 3.00 1.16
CA PRO A 85 -21.97 2.27 -0.11
C PRO A 85 -21.45 0.83 0.00
N TYR A 86 -21.68 0.05 -1.05
CA TYR A 86 -21.28 -1.34 -1.16
C TYR A 86 -20.30 -1.52 -2.31
N MET A 87 -19.36 -2.45 -2.16
CA MET A 87 -18.62 -3.04 -3.28
C MET A 87 -19.01 -4.52 -3.40
N LEU A 88 -19.11 -5.02 -4.62
CA LEU A 88 -19.38 -6.44 -4.89
C LEU A 88 -18.27 -7.02 -5.75
N SER A 89 -17.87 -8.25 -5.47
CA SER A 89 -16.85 -8.98 -6.23
C SER A 89 -17.33 -10.40 -6.56
N PHE A 90 -17.12 -10.80 -7.80
CA PHE A 90 -17.21 -12.17 -8.29
C PHE A 90 -15.80 -12.67 -8.60
N GLY A 91 -15.21 -13.43 -7.67
CA GLY A 91 -13.87 -13.97 -7.83
C GLY A 91 -12.83 -12.87 -8.07
N VAL A 92 -12.02 -13.04 -9.11
CA VAL A 92 -11.04 -12.04 -9.58
C VAL A 92 -11.49 -11.31 -10.85
N ASP A 93 -12.62 -11.72 -11.43
CA ASP A 93 -13.01 -11.37 -12.80
C ASP A 93 -14.03 -10.22 -12.85
N GLY A 94 -14.78 -9.97 -11.76
CA GLY A 94 -15.85 -8.97 -11.75
C GLY A 94 -15.91 -8.18 -10.45
N VAL A 95 -15.85 -6.85 -10.54
CA VAL A 95 -16.07 -5.95 -9.40
C VAL A 95 -17.02 -4.82 -9.77
N THR A 96 -17.90 -4.42 -8.86
CA THR A 96 -18.80 -3.26 -9.05
C THR A 96 -19.01 -2.53 -7.73
N VAL A 97 -19.67 -1.38 -7.80
CA VAL A 97 -20.07 -0.58 -6.64
C VAL A 97 -21.59 -0.37 -6.62
N ALA A 98 -22.17 -0.11 -5.45
CA ALA A 98 -23.57 0.26 -5.31
C ALA A 98 -23.76 1.28 -4.18
N ILE A 99 -24.49 2.37 -4.43
CA ILE A 99 -24.73 3.42 -3.43
C ILE A 99 -25.80 3.05 -2.39
N ALA A 100 -26.66 2.08 -2.70
CA ALA A 100 -27.75 1.62 -1.85
C ALA A 100 -28.20 0.21 -2.27
N ALA A 101 -29.08 -0.42 -1.48
CA ALA A 101 -29.72 -1.69 -1.86
C ALA A 101 -30.62 -1.48 -3.09
N GLY A 102 -30.86 -2.54 -3.86
CA GLY A 102 -31.59 -2.47 -5.13
C GLY A 102 -30.91 -3.29 -6.22
N HIS A 103 -30.54 -2.64 -7.32
CA HIS A 103 -29.98 -3.29 -8.50
C HIS A 103 -28.53 -2.88 -8.75
N ALA A 104 -27.65 -3.84 -9.03
CA ALA A 104 -26.26 -3.62 -9.39
C ALA A 104 -25.77 -4.73 -10.33
N ASN A 105 -25.30 -4.39 -11.53
CA ASN A 105 -24.68 -5.36 -12.43
C ASN A 105 -23.21 -5.55 -12.07
N VAL A 106 -22.71 -6.78 -12.24
CA VAL A 106 -21.30 -7.15 -12.07
C VAL A 106 -20.78 -7.63 -13.42
N THR A 107 -20.15 -6.73 -14.17
CA THR A 107 -19.69 -6.98 -15.54
C THR A 107 -18.31 -6.39 -15.78
N ALA A 108 -17.65 -6.76 -16.88
CA ALA A 108 -16.38 -6.13 -17.28
C ALA A 108 -16.48 -4.58 -17.38
N LEU A 109 -17.64 -4.04 -17.81
CA LEU A 109 -17.87 -2.59 -17.86
C LEU A 109 -17.92 -1.95 -16.47
N THR A 110 -18.58 -2.61 -15.51
CA THR A 110 -18.65 -2.10 -14.14
C THR A 110 -17.34 -2.28 -13.39
N THR A 111 -16.54 -3.30 -13.74
CA THR A 111 -15.17 -3.46 -13.25
C THR A 111 -14.32 -2.29 -13.71
N LEU A 112 -14.32 -1.97 -15.01
CA LEU A 112 -13.59 -0.84 -15.57
C LEU A 112 -14.05 0.50 -14.99
N LEU A 113 -15.37 0.69 -14.82
CA LEU A 113 -15.95 1.86 -14.15
C LEU A 113 -15.49 1.97 -12.70
N THR A 114 -15.48 0.85 -11.97
CA THR A 114 -15.00 0.83 -10.58
C THR A 114 -13.53 1.20 -10.50
N SER A 115 -12.69 0.69 -11.43
CA SER A 115 -11.28 1.04 -11.47
C SER A 115 -11.07 2.53 -11.76
N ALA A 116 -11.81 3.10 -12.71
CA ALA A 116 -11.78 4.53 -13.03
C ALA A 116 -12.24 5.39 -11.84
N LEU A 117 -13.38 5.03 -11.24
CA LEU A 117 -13.98 5.73 -10.10
C LEU A 117 -13.02 5.82 -8.90
N LEU A 118 -12.24 4.77 -8.67
CA LEU A 118 -11.37 4.63 -7.51
C LEU A 118 -9.90 4.96 -7.83
N GLY A 119 -9.55 5.11 -9.11
CA GLY A 119 -8.19 5.38 -9.57
C GLY A 119 -7.21 4.27 -9.22
N GLN A 120 -7.66 3.02 -9.19
CA GLN A 120 -6.82 1.85 -8.93
C GLN A 120 -7.52 0.59 -9.44
N ASP A 121 -6.80 -0.52 -9.53
CA ASP A 121 -7.40 -1.81 -9.89
C ASP A 121 -8.60 -2.15 -8.98
N ALA A 122 -9.73 -2.55 -9.57
CA ALA A 122 -10.97 -2.76 -8.84
C ALA A 122 -10.89 -3.92 -7.84
N GLN A 123 -10.10 -4.96 -8.11
CA GLN A 123 -9.93 -6.09 -7.19
C GLN A 123 -9.06 -5.69 -5.99
N THR A 124 -8.01 -4.91 -6.24
CA THR A 124 -7.19 -4.26 -5.20
C THR A 124 -8.04 -3.34 -4.32
N ALA A 125 -8.94 -2.57 -4.93
CA ALA A 125 -9.90 -1.74 -4.22
C ALA A 125 -10.87 -2.58 -3.38
N PHE A 126 -11.45 -3.64 -3.93
CA PHE A 126 -12.35 -4.53 -3.20
C PHE A 126 -11.66 -5.19 -1.99
N THR A 127 -10.41 -5.61 -2.16
CA THR A 127 -9.62 -6.24 -1.11
C THR A 127 -9.42 -5.28 0.06
N SER A 128 -9.09 -4.02 -0.21
CA SER A 128 -8.87 -2.97 0.78
C SER A 128 -10.15 -2.27 1.28
N TYR A 129 -11.30 -2.51 0.66
CA TYR A 129 -12.56 -1.82 0.99
C TYR A 129 -13.13 -2.24 2.35
N GLY A 130 -13.38 -1.25 3.22
CA GLY A 130 -13.99 -1.44 4.53
C GLY A 130 -13.95 -0.19 5.41
N ALA A 131 -14.06 -0.37 6.73
CA ALA A 131 -14.16 0.74 7.69
C ALA A 131 -12.99 1.74 7.65
N THR A 132 -11.82 1.28 7.21
CA THR A 132 -10.59 2.09 7.07
C THR A 132 -10.52 2.84 5.74
N SER A 133 -11.22 2.40 4.70
CA SER A 133 -11.13 2.96 3.35
C SER A 133 -12.12 4.13 3.17
N THR A 134 -12.13 5.07 4.11
CA THR A 134 -13.08 6.20 4.09
C THR A 134 -12.96 7.02 2.80
N ALA A 135 -11.73 7.20 2.29
CA ALA A 135 -11.46 7.86 1.02
C ALA A 135 -12.09 7.14 -0.18
N LEU A 136 -12.06 5.79 -0.23
CA LEU A 136 -12.73 5.03 -1.30
C LEU A 136 -14.25 5.15 -1.17
N SER A 137 -14.79 4.98 0.04
CA SER A 137 -16.24 5.08 0.28
C SER A 137 -16.79 6.47 -0.06
N ALA A 138 -16.04 7.55 0.20
CA ALA A 138 -16.43 8.91 -0.11
C ALA A 138 -16.49 9.20 -1.62
N ARG A 139 -15.82 8.38 -2.46
CA ARG A 139 -15.86 8.51 -3.93
C ARG A 139 -17.09 7.83 -4.52
N ILE A 140 -17.61 6.78 -3.89
CA ILE A 140 -18.78 6.03 -4.35
C ILE A 140 -20.05 6.85 -4.08
N THR A 141 -20.27 7.81 -4.96
CA THR A 141 -21.41 8.73 -4.99
C THR A 141 -22.05 8.72 -6.37
N GLU A 142 -23.28 9.19 -6.48
CA GLU A 142 -23.95 9.28 -7.79
C GLU A 142 -23.17 10.15 -8.78
N ALA A 143 -22.65 11.29 -8.32
CA ALA A 143 -21.81 12.18 -9.13
C ALA A 143 -20.48 11.52 -9.55
N GLY A 144 -19.84 10.80 -8.63
CA GLY A 144 -18.62 10.06 -8.92
C GLY A 144 -18.85 8.98 -9.97
N ILE A 145 -19.90 8.17 -9.81
CA ILE A 145 -20.28 7.12 -10.76
C ILE A 145 -20.61 7.70 -12.14
N ALA A 146 -21.36 8.80 -12.19
CA ALA A 146 -21.71 9.45 -13.46
C ALA A 146 -20.47 9.99 -14.19
N SER A 147 -19.52 10.60 -13.45
CA SER A 147 -18.24 11.05 -14.00
C SER A 147 -17.43 9.87 -14.54
N ALA A 148 -17.21 8.83 -13.72
CA ALA A 148 -16.46 7.65 -14.12
C ALA A 148 -17.09 6.94 -15.33
N GLN A 149 -18.41 6.90 -15.43
CA GLN A 149 -19.10 6.34 -16.59
C GLN A 149 -18.85 7.15 -17.87
N ALA A 150 -18.86 8.48 -17.79
CA ALA A 150 -18.53 9.32 -18.94
C ALA A 150 -17.09 9.06 -19.42
N ASP A 151 -16.17 8.85 -18.48
CA ASP A 151 -14.75 8.62 -18.75
C ASP A 151 -14.52 7.24 -19.37
N VAL A 152 -15.13 6.21 -18.81
CA VAL A 152 -15.12 4.86 -19.40
C VAL A 152 -15.75 4.86 -20.79
N THR A 153 -16.85 5.60 -20.99
CA THR A 153 -17.48 5.71 -22.31
C THR A 153 -16.54 6.32 -23.32
N ALA A 154 -15.89 7.44 -22.97
CA ALA A 154 -14.90 8.09 -23.84
C ALA A 154 -13.71 7.15 -24.13
N PHE A 155 -13.17 6.47 -23.12
CA PHE A 155 -12.07 5.52 -23.28
C PHE A 155 -12.45 4.37 -24.23
N LEU A 156 -13.63 3.77 -24.04
CA LEU A 156 -14.11 2.68 -24.90
C LEU A 156 -14.27 3.14 -26.35
N GLU A 157 -14.88 4.30 -26.58
CA GLU A 157 -15.16 4.77 -27.93
C GLU A 157 -13.92 5.31 -28.67
N GLN A 158 -13.06 6.05 -27.97
CA GLN A 158 -11.94 6.78 -28.58
C GLN A 158 -10.65 5.96 -28.61
N THR A 159 -10.40 5.17 -27.55
CA THR A 159 -9.14 4.42 -27.41
C THR A 159 -9.33 2.96 -27.81
N VAL A 160 -10.35 2.30 -27.27
CA VAL A 160 -10.59 0.87 -27.54
C VAL A 160 -11.26 0.66 -28.89
N GLY A 161 -12.10 1.60 -29.33
CA GLY A 161 -12.87 1.54 -30.58
C GLY A 161 -14.17 0.72 -30.45
N VAL A 162 -14.77 0.71 -29.26
CA VAL A 162 -16.04 0.04 -28.93
C VAL A 162 -17.12 1.10 -28.73
N THR A 163 -18.18 1.06 -29.54
CA THR A 163 -19.34 1.94 -29.38
C THR A 163 -20.18 1.55 -28.17
N VAL A 164 -20.44 2.50 -27.28
CA VAL A 164 -21.29 2.28 -26.10
C VAL A 164 -22.76 2.51 -26.48
N LYS A 165 -23.54 1.43 -26.55
CA LYS A 165 -24.93 1.47 -27.05
C LYS A 165 -25.94 1.87 -25.99
N THR A 166 -25.58 1.80 -24.71
CA THR A 166 -26.46 2.15 -23.58
C THR A 166 -26.69 3.66 -23.44
N GLY A 167 -25.91 4.49 -24.13
CA GLY A 167 -26.00 5.94 -24.05
C GLY A 167 -25.73 6.43 -22.63
N THR A 168 -26.70 7.13 -22.04
CA THR A 168 -26.60 7.68 -20.68
C THR A 168 -27.12 6.75 -19.58
N GLN A 169 -27.58 5.54 -19.93
CA GLN A 169 -28.06 4.56 -18.95
C GLN A 169 -26.91 4.08 -18.05
N SER A 170 -27.16 3.89 -16.75
CA SER A 170 -26.14 3.46 -15.79
C SER A 170 -25.64 2.05 -16.11
N PHE A 171 -24.32 1.85 -16.17
CA PHE A 171 -23.74 0.50 -16.26
C PHE A 171 -24.06 -0.35 -15.04
N ILE A 172 -24.19 0.30 -13.88
CA ILE A 172 -24.41 -0.37 -12.59
C ILE A 172 -25.88 -0.71 -12.41
N THR A 173 -26.78 0.28 -12.49
CA THR A 173 -28.14 0.13 -11.96
C THR A 173 -29.19 -0.20 -13.01
N THR A 174 -28.87 -0.10 -14.31
CA THR A 174 -29.82 -0.39 -15.39
C THR A 174 -29.96 -1.89 -15.58
N PRO A 175 -31.15 -2.47 -15.37
CA PRO A 175 -31.37 -3.88 -15.68
C PRO A 175 -31.24 -4.12 -17.19
N PHE A 176 -30.67 -5.26 -17.55
CA PHE A 176 -30.50 -5.65 -18.95
C PHE A 176 -30.74 -7.14 -19.13
N ALA A 177 -30.95 -7.60 -20.36
CA ALA A 177 -31.03 -9.02 -20.68
C ALA A 177 -29.76 -9.48 -21.38
N ALA A 178 -29.20 -10.64 -20.97
CA ALA A 178 -28.03 -11.26 -21.59
C ALA A 178 -28.36 -11.89 -22.97
N THR A 179 -28.92 -11.08 -23.87
CA THR A 179 -29.41 -11.50 -25.20
C THR A 179 -29.15 -10.40 -26.22
N ALA A 180 -28.86 -10.80 -27.47
CA ALA A 180 -28.59 -9.88 -28.57
C ALA A 180 -29.73 -8.87 -28.78
N GLY A 181 -29.37 -7.60 -28.99
CA GLY A 181 -30.30 -6.49 -29.16
C GLY A 181 -30.57 -5.69 -27.88
N ASP A 182 -30.16 -6.22 -26.71
CA ASP A 182 -30.04 -5.41 -25.51
C ASP A 182 -28.78 -4.51 -25.60
N PRO A 183 -28.89 -3.19 -25.39
CA PRO A 183 -27.75 -2.27 -25.53
C PRO A 183 -26.55 -2.60 -24.64
N MET A 184 -26.76 -3.05 -23.39
CA MET A 184 -25.67 -3.36 -22.45
C MET A 184 -24.95 -4.63 -22.89
N TYR A 185 -25.72 -5.68 -23.18
CA TYR A 185 -25.19 -6.95 -23.64
C TYR A 185 -24.44 -6.83 -24.97
N ASP A 186 -24.98 -6.04 -25.90
CA ASP A 186 -24.33 -5.76 -27.17
C ASP A 186 -23.00 -5.02 -26.98
N THR A 187 -22.89 -4.09 -26.03
CA THR A 187 -21.62 -3.40 -25.71
C THR A 187 -20.63 -4.36 -25.06
N LEU A 188 -21.06 -5.21 -24.13
CA LEU A 188 -20.21 -6.24 -23.51
C LEU A 188 -19.66 -7.22 -24.55
N THR A 189 -20.50 -7.69 -25.46
CA THR A 189 -20.10 -8.58 -26.55
C THR A 189 -19.12 -7.90 -27.53
N ALA A 190 -19.34 -6.62 -27.83
CA ALA A 190 -18.43 -5.85 -28.67
C ALA A 190 -17.07 -5.62 -28.01
N LEU A 191 -17.06 -5.39 -26.68
CA LEU A 191 -15.84 -5.27 -25.90
C LEU A 191 -15.05 -6.59 -25.88
N ASP A 192 -15.71 -7.71 -25.59
CA ASP A 192 -15.09 -9.05 -25.61
C ASP A 192 -14.45 -9.36 -26.97
N ALA A 193 -15.19 -9.15 -28.06
CA ALA A 193 -14.68 -9.33 -29.41
C ALA A 193 -13.47 -8.42 -29.71
N ARG A 194 -13.44 -7.21 -29.16
CA ARG A 194 -12.34 -6.27 -29.33
C ARG A 194 -11.11 -6.65 -28.50
N ILE A 195 -11.28 -7.13 -27.28
CA ILE A 195 -10.21 -7.69 -26.45
C ILE A 195 -9.57 -8.88 -27.18
N ALA A 196 -10.39 -9.81 -27.68
CA ALA A 196 -9.90 -10.95 -28.46
C ALA A 196 -9.11 -10.52 -29.71
N ALA A 197 -9.49 -9.41 -30.35
CA ALA A 197 -8.81 -8.87 -31.53
C ALA A 197 -7.50 -8.12 -31.21
N LEU A 198 -7.42 -7.44 -30.06
CA LEU A 198 -6.23 -6.73 -29.60
C LEU A 198 -5.20 -7.67 -28.93
N GLY A 199 -5.68 -8.73 -28.29
CA GLY A 199 -4.94 -9.53 -27.33
C GLY A 199 -5.11 -8.99 -25.90
N SER A 200 -5.19 -9.89 -24.92
CA SER A 200 -5.38 -9.55 -23.50
C SER A 200 -4.31 -8.59 -22.99
N ASP A 201 -3.03 -8.89 -23.24
CA ASP A 201 -1.91 -8.10 -22.69
C ASP A 201 -1.93 -6.65 -23.19
N ALA A 202 -2.32 -6.45 -24.45
CA ALA A 202 -2.43 -5.11 -25.03
C ALA A 202 -3.61 -4.33 -24.43
N TYR A 203 -4.74 -5.01 -24.23
CA TYR A 203 -5.91 -4.42 -23.58
C TYR A 203 -5.61 -4.09 -22.10
N ASP A 204 -4.98 -5.00 -21.36
CA ASP A 204 -4.62 -4.80 -19.96
C ASP A 204 -3.65 -3.63 -19.80
N ALA A 205 -2.68 -3.48 -20.70
CA ALA A 205 -1.79 -2.31 -20.72
C ALA A 205 -2.56 -0.99 -20.99
N MET A 206 -3.56 -1.00 -21.88
CA MET A 206 -4.42 0.16 -22.12
C MET A 206 -5.27 0.51 -20.90
N VAL A 207 -5.87 -0.49 -20.26
CA VAL A 207 -6.66 -0.31 -19.03
C VAL A 207 -5.79 0.21 -17.89
N ALA A 208 -4.59 -0.36 -17.70
CA ALA A 208 -3.65 0.11 -16.69
C ALA A 208 -3.26 1.58 -16.91
N SER A 209 -3.00 1.98 -18.16
CA SER A 209 -2.71 3.37 -18.52
C SER A 209 -3.89 4.30 -18.22
N PHE A 210 -5.11 3.88 -18.56
CA PHE A 210 -6.32 4.64 -18.31
C PHE A 210 -6.60 4.79 -16.80
N VAL A 211 -6.53 3.71 -16.03
CA VAL A 211 -6.73 3.72 -14.58
C VAL A 211 -5.67 4.59 -13.89
N ASN A 212 -4.42 4.54 -14.36
CA ASN A 212 -3.37 5.42 -13.85
C ASN A 212 -3.66 6.90 -14.19
N GLU A 213 -4.19 7.22 -15.36
CA GLU A 213 -4.61 8.59 -15.67
C GLU A 213 -5.75 9.06 -14.76
N GLU A 214 -6.77 8.23 -14.53
CA GLU A 214 -7.84 8.52 -13.59
C GLU A 214 -7.33 8.71 -12.16
N HIS A 215 -6.32 7.91 -11.74
CA HIS A 215 -5.63 8.10 -10.47
C HIS A 215 -5.01 9.50 -10.36
N LEU A 216 -4.32 9.96 -11.40
CA LEU A 216 -3.72 11.29 -11.42
C LEU A 216 -4.78 12.38 -11.29
N CYS A 217 -5.93 12.23 -11.97
CA CYS A 217 -7.04 13.17 -11.89
C CYS A 217 -7.64 13.23 -10.49
N ILE A 218 -7.66 12.09 -9.82
CA ILE A 218 -8.11 11.94 -8.45
C ILE A 218 -7.20 12.70 -7.47
N GLU A 219 -5.89 12.68 -7.70
CA GLU A 219 -4.91 13.39 -6.87
C GLU A 219 -4.77 14.87 -7.21
N GLY A 220 -5.04 15.24 -8.46
CA GLY A 220 -4.98 16.61 -8.93
C GLY A 220 -5.56 16.74 -10.33
N ARG A 221 -6.74 17.36 -10.43
CA ARG A 221 -7.38 17.73 -11.70
C ARG A 221 -7.48 19.24 -11.79
N LEU A 222 -7.15 19.78 -12.96
CA LEU A 222 -7.60 21.10 -13.37
C LEU A 222 -8.73 20.93 -14.40
N ASP A 223 -9.79 21.70 -14.21
CA ASP A 223 -10.88 21.78 -15.17
C ASP A 223 -10.54 22.86 -16.19
N LEU A 224 -10.31 22.43 -17.44
CA LEU A 224 -9.99 23.33 -18.54
C LEU A 224 -11.21 23.44 -19.45
N THR A 225 -11.49 24.64 -19.93
CA THR A 225 -12.44 24.87 -21.02
C THR A 225 -11.70 25.50 -22.18
N VAL A 226 -11.47 24.73 -23.24
CA VAL A 226 -10.82 25.18 -24.48
C VAL A 226 -11.90 25.48 -25.50
N ASP A 227 -12.10 26.76 -25.83
CA ASP A 227 -13.09 27.20 -26.82
C ASP A 227 -14.51 26.66 -26.55
N GLY A 228 -14.89 26.61 -25.27
CA GLY A 228 -16.18 26.10 -24.80
C GLY A 228 -16.25 24.58 -24.63
N THR A 229 -15.19 23.85 -24.96
CA THR A 229 -15.08 22.39 -24.78
C THR A 229 -14.34 22.07 -23.49
N ALA A 230 -14.93 21.25 -22.63
CA ALA A 230 -14.26 20.78 -21.43
C ALA A 230 -13.09 19.86 -21.81
N VAL A 231 -11.92 20.14 -21.25
CA VAL A 231 -10.70 19.36 -21.37
C VAL A 231 -10.23 19.01 -19.96
N ARG A 232 -9.79 17.77 -19.82
CA ARG A 232 -9.27 17.25 -18.56
C ARG A 232 -7.76 17.41 -18.53
N PHE A 233 -7.24 18.03 -17.46
CA PHE A 233 -5.81 18.13 -17.25
C PHE A 233 -5.42 17.49 -15.92
N CYS A 234 -4.79 16.33 -16.03
CA CYS A 234 -4.34 15.52 -14.89
C CYS A 234 -2.81 15.42 -14.93
N PRO A 235 -2.08 16.19 -14.09
CA PRO A 235 -0.64 16.27 -14.17
C PRO A 235 0.02 14.93 -13.84
N ALA A 236 0.69 14.35 -14.83
CA ALA A 236 1.53 13.18 -14.68
C ALA A 236 2.94 13.52 -14.19
N ARG A 237 3.46 14.70 -14.51
CA ARG A 237 4.72 15.22 -13.95
C ARG A 237 4.55 16.66 -13.49
N ARG A 238 5.28 17.01 -12.44
CA ARG A 238 5.31 18.35 -11.85
C ARG A 238 6.76 18.71 -11.60
N THR A 239 7.24 19.76 -12.24
CA THR A 239 8.54 20.35 -11.97
C THR A 239 8.33 21.75 -11.43
N SER A 240 9.26 22.21 -10.60
CA SER A 240 9.35 23.61 -10.20
C SER A 240 10.83 23.92 -10.26
N ASP A 241 11.32 24.60 -11.30
CA ASP A 241 12.76 24.83 -11.51
C ASP A 241 13.07 26.32 -11.44
N PRO A 242 14.14 26.75 -10.73
CA PRO A 242 14.58 28.15 -10.81
C PRO A 242 15.13 28.46 -12.20
N GLU A 243 14.82 29.64 -12.74
CA GLU A 243 15.39 30.06 -14.02
C GLU A 243 16.90 30.29 -13.92
N ASP A 244 17.66 29.86 -14.93
CA ASP A 244 19.10 30.08 -15.01
C ASP A 244 19.47 31.57 -14.96
N ALA A 245 18.66 32.40 -15.63
CA ALA A 245 18.92 33.84 -15.76
C ALA A 245 18.51 34.63 -14.50
N ASP A 246 17.52 34.14 -13.75
CA ASP A 246 17.04 34.74 -12.51
C ASP A 246 16.49 33.66 -11.57
N PRO A 247 17.33 33.12 -10.67
CA PRO A 247 16.93 32.04 -9.76
C PRO A 247 15.82 32.42 -8.76
N THR A 248 15.41 33.69 -8.70
CA THR A 248 14.24 34.13 -7.93
C THR A 248 12.92 33.84 -8.64
N VAL A 249 12.97 33.55 -9.95
CA VAL A 249 11.82 33.13 -10.75
C VAL A 249 11.83 31.62 -10.86
N LEU A 250 10.65 31.03 -10.75
CA LEU A 250 10.40 29.61 -10.78
C LEU A 250 9.52 29.28 -11.97
N ASP A 251 9.95 28.29 -12.74
CA ASP A 251 9.19 27.65 -13.80
C ASP A 251 8.50 26.41 -13.23
N ASP A 252 7.22 26.56 -12.86
CA ASP A 252 6.37 25.41 -12.52
C ASP A 252 5.82 24.80 -13.81
N VAL A 253 6.22 23.57 -14.15
CA VAL A 253 5.77 22.87 -15.36
C VAL A 253 5.01 21.61 -14.98
N TYR A 254 3.82 21.48 -15.57
CA TYR A 254 2.92 20.34 -15.41
C TYR A 254 2.69 19.71 -16.77
N THR A 255 2.81 18.38 -16.85
CA THR A 255 2.60 17.65 -18.11
C THR A 255 1.62 16.51 -17.92
N THR A 256 0.69 16.33 -18.86
CA THR A 256 -0.20 15.15 -18.88
C THR A 256 0.48 13.93 -19.51
N THR A 257 -0.12 12.75 -19.40
CA THR A 257 0.27 11.53 -20.13
C THR A 257 0.21 11.72 -21.64
N GLY A 258 -0.77 12.50 -22.12
CA GLY A 258 -0.95 12.85 -23.54
C GLY A 258 0.03 13.90 -24.07
N GLY A 259 0.86 14.51 -23.21
CA GLY A 259 1.87 15.49 -23.60
C GLY A 259 1.41 16.94 -23.65
N ASP A 260 0.21 17.25 -23.13
CA ASP A 260 -0.20 18.64 -22.91
C ASP A 260 0.62 19.23 -21.76
N VAL A 261 0.97 20.52 -21.86
CA VAL A 261 1.88 21.21 -20.94
C VAL A 261 1.23 22.49 -20.41
N LEU A 262 1.15 22.62 -19.08
CA LEU A 262 0.85 23.88 -18.40
C LEU A 262 2.15 24.36 -17.74
N ALA A 263 2.58 25.58 -18.03
CA ALA A 263 3.76 26.19 -17.43
C ALA A 263 3.41 27.53 -16.78
N LEU A 264 3.91 27.76 -15.57
CA LEU A 264 3.78 29.02 -14.85
C LEU A 264 5.15 29.56 -14.50
N ARG A 265 5.37 30.85 -14.75
CA ARG A 265 6.54 31.59 -14.30
C ARG A 265 6.14 32.39 -13.08
N VAL A 266 6.71 32.10 -11.92
CA VAL A 266 6.31 32.73 -10.65
C VAL A 266 7.52 33.28 -9.91
N ARG A 267 7.37 34.45 -9.29
CA ARG A 267 8.35 35.04 -8.38
C ARG A 267 7.68 35.26 -7.04
N ASP A 268 8.16 34.60 -6.00
CA ASP A 268 7.49 34.51 -4.69
C ASP A 268 6.04 34.01 -4.84
N GLN A 269 5.06 34.89 -4.63
CA GLN A 269 3.62 34.64 -4.80
C GLN A 269 3.02 35.32 -6.04
N ALA A 270 3.84 36.03 -6.83
CA ALA A 270 3.40 36.73 -8.02
C ALA A 270 3.56 35.86 -9.27
N VAL A 271 2.50 35.76 -10.06
CA VAL A 271 2.54 35.09 -11.37
C VAL A 271 3.03 36.09 -12.42
N LEU A 272 4.17 35.81 -13.04
CA LEU A 272 4.74 36.61 -14.12
C LEU A 272 4.08 36.28 -15.45
N SER A 273 3.85 34.99 -15.71
CA SER A 273 3.12 34.49 -16.87
C SER A 273 2.63 33.07 -16.64
N ALA A 274 1.62 32.66 -17.41
CA ALA A 274 1.25 31.26 -17.54
C ALA A 274 1.02 30.93 -19.02
N SER A 275 1.30 29.70 -19.41
CA SER A 275 1.09 29.19 -20.75
C SER A 275 0.57 27.76 -20.73
N TYR A 276 -0.37 27.46 -21.62
CA TYR A 276 -0.88 26.12 -21.86
C TYR A 276 -0.63 25.76 -23.32
N ALA A 277 0.02 24.61 -23.54
CA ALA A 277 0.30 24.07 -24.85
C ALA A 277 -0.30 22.67 -24.96
N THR A 278 -1.09 22.45 -26.01
CA THR A 278 -1.63 21.13 -26.33
C THR A 278 -0.60 20.31 -27.13
N SER A 279 -0.66 19.00 -27.00
CA SER A 279 0.07 18.02 -27.80
C SER A 279 -0.18 18.17 -29.32
N ALA A 280 -1.35 18.69 -29.71
CA ALA A 280 -1.69 19.03 -31.09
C ALA A 280 -1.04 20.33 -31.61
N GLY A 281 -0.32 21.07 -30.76
CA GLY A 281 0.44 22.27 -31.13
C GLY A 281 -0.28 23.60 -30.94
N ALA A 282 -1.53 23.62 -30.42
CA ALA A 282 -2.19 24.87 -30.03
C ALA A 282 -1.57 25.41 -28.73
N SER A 283 -1.38 26.73 -28.65
CA SER A 283 -0.78 27.40 -27.49
C SER A 283 -1.58 28.63 -27.06
N TYR A 284 -1.67 28.81 -25.74
CA TYR A 284 -2.40 29.86 -25.06
C TYR A 284 -1.53 30.43 -23.94
N ALA A 285 -1.60 31.72 -23.68
CA ALA A 285 -0.80 32.35 -22.64
C ALA A 285 -1.46 33.60 -22.05
N CYS A 286 -1.00 33.97 -20.86
CA CYS A 286 -1.23 35.25 -20.22
C CYS A 286 0.11 35.78 -19.66
N SER A 287 0.21 37.09 -19.44
CA SER A 287 1.35 37.69 -18.74
C SER A 287 0.93 38.86 -17.85
N GLY A 288 1.66 39.05 -16.75
CA GLY A 288 1.39 40.08 -15.76
C GLY A 288 -0.07 40.06 -15.29
N THR A 289 -0.74 41.21 -15.35
CA THR A 289 -2.12 41.36 -14.88
C THR A 289 -3.15 40.61 -15.73
N ALA A 290 -2.80 40.16 -16.94
CA ALA A 290 -3.69 39.33 -17.76
C ALA A 290 -3.84 37.91 -17.20
N CYS A 291 -2.95 37.47 -16.30
CA CYS A 291 -3.07 36.23 -15.55
C CYS A 291 -3.99 36.35 -14.31
N SER A 292 -5.00 37.22 -14.38
CA SER A 292 -5.98 37.36 -13.30
C SER A 292 -6.69 36.03 -13.03
N GLY A 293 -6.87 35.67 -11.77
CA GLY A 293 -7.47 34.39 -11.35
C GLY A 293 -6.43 33.34 -10.95
N ILE A 294 -5.14 33.52 -11.25
CA ILE A 294 -4.09 32.62 -10.76
C ILE A 294 -3.50 33.17 -9.46
N THR A 295 -3.51 32.35 -8.40
CA THR A 295 -2.93 32.70 -7.10
C THR A 295 -1.94 31.62 -6.65
N VAL A 296 -0.78 32.04 -6.17
CA VAL A 296 0.27 31.15 -5.67
C VAL A 296 0.30 31.25 -4.15
N GLY A 297 -0.03 30.14 -3.48
CA GLY A 297 0.03 30.04 -2.03
C GLY A 297 1.46 30.08 -1.49
N ALA A 298 1.58 30.33 -0.19
CA ALA A 298 2.86 30.20 0.50
C ALA A 298 3.36 28.75 0.45
N ALA A 299 4.68 28.56 0.47
CA ALA A 299 5.26 27.25 0.67
C ALA A 299 4.91 26.72 2.07
N ALA A 300 4.37 25.52 2.12
CA ALA A 300 4.16 24.75 3.33
C ALA A 300 5.48 24.15 3.84
N THR A 301 5.46 23.68 5.08
CA THR A 301 6.63 23.09 5.77
C THR A 301 7.15 21.82 5.11
N ASP A 302 6.29 21.16 4.35
CA ASP A 302 6.55 19.94 3.59
C ASP A 302 7.12 20.18 2.19
N LEU A 303 7.52 21.43 1.92
CA LEU A 303 8.06 21.88 0.65
C LEU A 303 7.07 21.75 -0.53
N THR A 304 5.77 21.86 -0.26
CA THR A 304 4.75 22.06 -1.30
C THR A 304 4.16 23.46 -1.26
N ARG A 305 3.51 23.88 -2.33
CA ARG A 305 2.61 25.05 -2.33
C ARG A 305 1.41 24.76 -3.21
N VAL A 306 0.29 25.41 -2.92
CA VAL A 306 -0.92 25.29 -3.73
C VAL A 306 -1.02 26.47 -4.69
N ILE A 307 -1.21 26.18 -5.97
CA ILE A 307 -1.57 27.16 -6.99
C ILE A 307 -3.07 27.01 -7.25
N THR A 308 -3.83 28.08 -7.08
CA THR A 308 -5.29 28.10 -7.34
C THR A 308 -5.58 28.89 -8.61
N PHE A 309 -6.49 28.38 -9.42
CA PHE A 309 -6.99 28.98 -10.65
C PHE A 309 -8.48 29.25 -10.44
N ASP A 310 -8.88 30.51 -10.47
CA ASP A 310 -10.28 30.96 -10.38
C ASP A 310 -10.68 31.52 -11.74
N ALA A 311 -11.20 30.63 -12.59
CA ALA A 311 -11.55 30.91 -13.98
C ALA A 311 -10.47 31.72 -14.74
N ALA A 312 -9.21 31.32 -14.60
CA ALA A 312 -8.06 32.03 -15.14
C ALA A 312 -8.02 31.94 -16.69
N PRO A 313 -8.08 33.06 -17.42
CA PRO A 313 -8.10 33.05 -18.87
C PRO A 313 -6.67 33.03 -19.46
N LEU A 314 -6.42 32.10 -20.38
CA LEU A 314 -5.25 32.09 -21.27
C LEU A 314 -5.71 32.35 -22.70
N THR A 315 -5.05 33.28 -23.39
CA THR A 315 -5.41 33.68 -24.76
C THR A 315 -4.39 33.18 -25.77
N GLY A 316 -4.85 32.74 -26.94
CA GLY A 316 -3.99 32.20 -27.99
C GLY A 316 -4.57 32.42 -29.39
N GLY A 317 -3.83 32.01 -30.42
CA GLY A 317 -4.28 32.16 -31.81
C GLY A 317 -5.56 31.39 -32.14
N GLY A 318 -5.91 30.38 -31.33
CA GLY A 318 -7.13 29.58 -31.46
C GLY A 318 -8.33 30.09 -30.67
N GLY A 319 -8.17 31.03 -29.73
CA GLY A 319 -9.25 31.51 -28.86
C GLY A 319 -8.82 31.67 -27.41
N THR A 320 -9.68 31.29 -26.47
CA THR A 320 -9.44 31.43 -25.02
C THR A 320 -9.63 30.10 -24.30
N VAL A 321 -8.66 29.75 -23.46
CA VAL A 321 -8.77 28.66 -22.49
C VAL A 321 -9.07 29.25 -21.13
N VAL A 322 -10.08 28.71 -20.45
CA VAL A 322 -10.36 29.04 -19.05
C VAL A 322 -9.90 27.87 -18.20
N ILE A 323 -9.09 28.15 -17.17
CA ILE A 323 -8.56 27.16 -16.23
C ILE A 323 -9.19 27.40 -14.86
N ASP A 324 -9.73 26.35 -14.25
CA ASP A 324 -10.30 26.36 -12.91
C ASP A 324 -9.76 25.16 -12.10
N GLY A 325 -9.60 25.34 -10.78
CA GLY A 325 -9.15 24.31 -9.86
C GLY A 325 -7.89 24.67 -9.07
N ALA A 326 -7.22 23.67 -8.52
CA ALA A 326 -6.00 23.87 -7.74
C ALA A 326 -4.98 22.76 -7.97
N LEU A 327 -3.69 23.11 -7.94
CA LEU A 327 -2.57 22.17 -8.03
C LEU A 327 -1.62 22.34 -6.85
N ALA A 328 -1.21 21.21 -6.27
CA ALA A 328 -0.05 21.18 -5.39
C ALA A 328 1.22 21.05 -6.23
N THR A 329 2.19 21.95 -6.02
CA THR A 329 3.51 21.91 -6.66
C THR A 329 4.62 21.78 -5.62
N ALA A 330 5.75 21.24 -6.05
CA ALA A 330 6.96 21.18 -5.26
C ALA A 330 7.59 22.57 -5.10
N VAL A 331 8.49 22.73 -4.14
CA VAL A 331 9.39 23.89 -4.09
C VAL A 331 10.39 23.88 -5.26
N PRO A 332 10.96 25.06 -5.57
CA PRO A 332 12.08 25.24 -6.51
C PRO A 332 13.14 24.14 -6.52
N GLY A 333 13.53 23.72 -7.72
CA GLY A 333 14.54 22.73 -8.08
C GLY A 333 14.19 21.28 -7.73
N VAL A 334 12.93 20.95 -7.43
CA VAL A 334 12.51 19.58 -7.08
C VAL A 334 11.48 19.08 -8.09
N VAL A 335 11.73 17.90 -8.66
CA VAL A 335 10.79 17.20 -9.55
C VAL A 335 10.21 16.00 -8.80
N LEU A 336 8.94 16.07 -8.43
CA LEU A 336 8.23 14.93 -7.83
C LEU A 336 7.57 14.11 -8.94
N PRO A 337 7.95 12.82 -9.12
CA PRO A 337 7.24 11.96 -10.05
C PRO A 337 5.83 11.67 -9.53
N SER A 338 4.88 11.39 -10.44
CA SER A 338 3.65 10.74 -10.02
C SER A 338 3.92 9.29 -9.66
N LEU A 339 3.20 8.80 -8.66
CA LEU A 339 3.24 7.40 -8.23
C LEU A 339 1.84 6.80 -8.42
N PRO A 340 1.70 5.56 -8.90
CA PRO A 340 0.40 4.90 -9.10
C PRO A 340 -0.29 4.49 -7.80
N CYS A 341 0.35 4.71 -6.66
CA CYS A 341 -0.17 4.39 -5.34
C CYS A 341 -0.45 5.67 -4.53
N SER A 342 -1.55 5.67 -3.78
CA SER A 342 -1.89 6.74 -2.84
C SER A 342 -1.31 6.53 -1.44
N ASP A 343 -1.10 5.28 -1.05
CA ASP A 343 -0.52 4.84 0.21
C ASP A 343 0.67 3.89 -0.04
N ASN A 344 1.41 3.57 1.03
CA ASN A 344 2.66 2.80 0.95
C ASN A 344 3.63 3.35 -0.09
N ARG A 345 3.86 4.66 -0.04
CA ARG A 345 4.69 5.39 -1.00
C ARG A 345 5.70 6.27 -0.29
N TYR A 346 6.80 6.57 -0.95
CA TYR A 346 7.75 7.55 -0.46
C TYR A 346 8.36 8.40 -1.58
N PHE A 347 8.81 9.58 -1.17
CA PHE A 347 9.68 10.49 -1.89
C PHE A 347 10.83 10.86 -0.94
N LEU A 348 12.05 10.50 -1.32
CA LEU A 348 13.27 10.90 -0.65
C LEU A 348 13.96 11.96 -1.51
N ILE A 349 13.82 13.22 -1.09
CA ILE A 349 14.42 14.39 -1.74
C ILE A 349 15.82 14.57 -1.16
N GLN A 350 16.84 14.35 -1.98
CA GLN A 350 18.24 14.43 -1.58
C GLN A 350 18.71 15.88 -1.38
N PRO A 351 19.87 16.10 -0.72
CA PRO A 351 20.45 17.44 -0.56
C PRO A 351 20.69 18.19 -1.88
N ASP A 352 20.96 17.47 -2.97
CA ASP A 352 21.13 18.01 -4.32
C ASP A 352 19.80 18.22 -5.06
N ARG A 353 18.67 18.00 -4.36
CA ARG A 353 17.28 18.06 -4.85
C ARG A 353 16.89 16.98 -5.85
N SER A 354 17.75 16.00 -6.12
CA SER A 354 17.33 14.79 -6.81
C SER A 354 16.28 14.04 -5.97
N VAL A 355 15.33 13.39 -6.63
CA VAL A 355 14.23 12.68 -5.96
C VAL A 355 14.34 11.20 -6.27
N ILE A 356 14.39 10.39 -5.22
CA ILE A 356 14.13 8.95 -5.29
C ILE A 356 12.70 8.74 -4.80
N ALA A 357 11.87 8.06 -5.57
CA ALA A 357 10.49 7.80 -5.21
C ALA A 357 10.05 6.44 -5.71
N ASP A 358 9.17 5.79 -4.95
CA ASP A 358 8.59 4.51 -5.34
C ASP A 358 7.31 4.22 -4.54
N CYS A 359 6.55 3.26 -5.06
CA CYS A 359 5.51 2.55 -4.34
C CYS A 359 6.09 1.28 -3.71
N VAL A 360 5.57 0.85 -2.57
CA VAL A 360 5.88 -0.50 -2.07
C VAL A 360 5.43 -1.50 -3.12
N ASP A 361 6.33 -2.38 -3.52
CA ASP A 361 6.00 -3.48 -4.40
C ASP A 361 5.28 -4.57 -3.59
N ILE A 362 3.97 -4.70 -3.84
CA ILE A 362 3.11 -5.77 -3.31
C ILE A 362 2.97 -6.95 -4.29
N SER A 363 3.49 -6.81 -5.51
CA SER A 363 3.42 -7.84 -6.57
C SER A 363 4.51 -8.92 -6.43
N ASP A 364 5.59 -8.63 -5.72
CA ASP A 364 6.56 -9.64 -5.28
C ASP A 364 5.91 -10.51 -4.18
N GLY A 365 5.33 -11.65 -4.57
CA GLY A 365 4.60 -12.62 -3.73
C GLY A 365 5.35 -13.19 -2.51
N ALA A 366 6.51 -12.63 -2.13
CA ALA A 366 7.14 -12.80 -0.84
C ALA A 366 6.35 -12.12 0.30
N ASN A 367 5.56 -11.09 0.00
CA ASN A 367 4.61 -10.50 0.95
C ASN A 367 3.25 -11.19 0.80
N THR A 368 3.10 -12.38 1.36
CA THR A 368 1.89 -13.23 1.32
C THR A 368 0.59 -12.52 1.76
N PHE A 369 0.68 -11.33 2.35
CA PHE A 369 -0.47 -10.54 2.79
C PHE A 369 -0.65 -9.20 2.04
N GLY A 370 0.18 -8.86 1.04
CA GLY A 370 0.11 -7.56 0.38
C GLY A 370 0.44 -6.38 1.32
N ILE A 371 1.33 -6.60 2.29
CA ILE A 371 1.58 -5.68 3.40
C ILE A 371 3.06 -5.31 3.46
N ALA A 372 3.31 -4.01 3.54
CA ALA A 372 4.65 -3.46 3.43
C ALA A 372 5.53 -3.65 4.67
N ALA A 373 4.94 -3.67 5.87
CA ALA A 373 5.64 -3.92 7.13
C ALA A 373 4.70 -4.47 8.21
N THR A 374 5.13 -5.51 8.93
CA THR A 374 4.44 -6.04 10.11
C THR A 374 5.18 -5.60 11.37
N PHE A 375 4.53 -4.78 12.20
CA PHE A 375 4.97 -4.42 13.55
C PHE A 375 4.47 -5.49 14.52
N VAL A 376 5.39 -6.30 14.99
CA VAL A 376 5.09 -7.33 15.99
C VAL A 376 5.17 -6.67 17.36
N THR A 377 4.02 -6.40 17.99
CA THR A 377 3.96 -5.78 19.33
C THR A 377 3.76 -6.81 20.43
N ALA A 378 4.61 -6.79 21.46
CA ALA A 378 4.11 -6.94 22.82
C ALA A 378 3.65 -5.54 23.28
N GLN A 379 2.52 -5.41 23.98
CA GLN A 379 2.06 -4.10 24.46
C GLN A 379 3.16 -3.38 25.26
N GLY A 380 3.60 -2.21 24.78
CA GLY A 380 4.64 -1.40 25.42
C GLY A 380 6.08 -1.68 24.96
N SER A 381 6.29 -2.52 23.94
CA SER A 381 7.63 -2.77 23.36
C SER A 381 7.99 -1.78 22.24
N THR A 382 9.28 -1.71 21.94
CA THR A 382 9.78 -1.10 20.71
C THR A 382 9.38 -1.99 19.54
N THR A 383 8.85 -1.42 18.46
CA THR A 383 8.41 -2.15 17.27
C THR A 383 9.06 -1.59 16.02
N TYR A 384 9.48 -2.49 15.15
CA TYR A 384 10.17 -2.20 13.91
C TYR A 384 9.26 -2.56 12.73
N GLY A 385 9.21 -1.68 11.75
CA GLY A 385 8.53 -1.92 10.49
C GLY A 385 9.43 -1.50 9.35
N THR A 386 9.73 -2.44 8.46
CA THR A 386 10.63 -2.26 7.34
C THR A 386 9.83 -2.29 6.06
N TYR A 387 9.87 -1.19 5.29
CA TYR A 387 9.14 -1.00 4.05
C TYR A 387 10.11 -1.14 2.87
N PRO A 388 10.11 -2.28 2.15
CA PRO A 388 10.97 -2.47 0.99
C PRO A 388 10.34 -1.82 -0.26
N PHE A 389 11.16 -1.10 -1.03
CA PHE A 389 10.78 -0.50 -2.30
C PHE A 389 11.65 -1.11 -3.40
N ARG A 390 11.04 -1.97 -4.21
CA ARG A 390 11.70 -2.74 -5.27
C ARG A 390 11.02 -2.51 -6.61
N ASN A 391 11.20 -1.34 -7.24
CA ASN A 391 10.84 -1.21 -8.64
C ASN A 391 11.89 -1.87 -9.56
N VAL A 392 11.95 -3.20 -9.55
CA VAL A 392 12.91 -3.99 -10.33
C VAL A 392 12.49 -4.16 -11.80
N THR A 393 11.20 -4.08 -12.10
CA THR A 393 10.65 -4.33 -13.45
C THR A 393 10.15 -3.07 -14.16
N GLY A 394 10.05 -1.93 -13.48
CA GLY A 394 9.38 -0.75 -14.01
C GLY A 394 7.85 -0.85 -13.99
N SER A 395 7.30 -1.86 -13.29
CA SER A 395 5.86 -2.18 -13.23
C SER A 395 4.99 -1.01 -12.76
N ASN A 396 5.57 -0.10 -11.97
CA ASN A 396 4.86 1.07 -11.42
C ASN A 396 4.89 2.30 -12.35
N GLY A 397 5.25 2.13 -13.64
CA GLY A 397 5.35 3.25 -14.59
C GLY A 397 6.57 4.16 -14.40
N LEU A 398 7.43 3.85 -13.41
CA LEU A 398 8.72 4.48 -13.20
C LEU A 398 9.84 3.65 -13.81
N ALA A 399 10.94 4.30 -14.21
CA ALA A 399 12.14 3.59 -14.64
C ALA A 399 12.64 2.65 -13.51
N PRO A 400 13.10 1.43 -13.84
CA PRO A 400 13.62 0.52 -12.83
C PRO A 400 14.70 1.19 -11.98
N VAL A 401 14.57 1.08 -10.66
CA VAL A 401 15.54 1.66 -9.73
C VAL A 401 16.68 0.68 -9.57
N ALA A 402 17.90 1.09 -9.95
CA ALA A 402 19.08 0.22 -9.93
C ALA A 402 19.45 -0.29 -8.52
N GLN A 403 19.00 0.41 -7.47
CA GLN A 403 19.27 0.05 -6.08
C GLN A 403 17.99 0.25 -5.25
N PRO A 404 17.32 -0.83 -4.81
CA PRO A 404 16.08 -0.73 -4.05
C PRO A 404 16.35 -0.05 -2.72
N THR A 405 15.42 0.82 -2.34
CA THR A 405 15.47 1.56 -1.08
C THR A 405 14.61 0.82 -0.07
N THR A 406 15.03 0.83 1.18
CA THR A 406 14.23 0.33 2.30
C THR A 406 14.07 1.46 3.30
N VAL A 407 12.84 1.72 3.71
CA VAL A 407 12.57 2.67 4.79
C VAL A 407 12.19 1.89 6.03
N SER A 408 12.99 1.99 7.08
CA SER A 408 12.74 1.31 8.36
C SER A 408 12.23 2.33 9.38
N VAL A 409 11.11 2.02 10.02
CA VAL A 409 10.44 2.84 11.02
C VAL A 409 10.47 2.13 12.37
N VAL A 410 10.83 2.87 13.41
CA VAL A 410 10.86 2.37 14.79
C VAL A 410 9.90 3.18 15.63
N LEU A 411 9.05 2.47 16.39
CA LEU A 411 8.09 3.04 17.31
C LEU A 411 8.29 2.42 18.70
N ASN A 412 7.92 3.12 19.76
CA ASN A 412 7.90 2.60 21.12
C ASN A 412 6.54 2.92 21.75
N GLY A 413 5.74 1.88 22.02
CA GLY A 413 4.38 2.07 22.52
C GLY A 413 3.51 2.94 21.59
N GLY A 414 3.73 2.85 20.27
CA GLY A 414 3.06 3.69 19.27
C GLY A 414 3.59 5.12 19.14
N THR A 415 4.57 5.52 19.96
CA THR A 415 5.29 6.78 19.81
C THR A 415 6.44 6.62 18.82
N PHE A 416 6.61 7.58 17.93
CA PHE A 416 7.68 7.53 16.94
C PHE A 416 9.08 7.67 17.57
N VAL A 417 10.01 6.77 17.20
CA VAL A 417 11.38 6.74 17.72
C VAL A 417 12.40 7.09 16.65
N SER A 418 12.36 6.45 15.48
CA SER A 418 13.31 6.76 14.40
C SER A 418 12.79 6.30 13.05
N VAL A 419 13.31 6.91 11.99
CA VAL A 419 13.21 6.38 10.63
C VAL A 419 14.59 6.39 9.99
N THR A 420 14.85 5.36 9.21
CA THR A 420 16.11 5.14 8.51
C THR A 420 15.82 4.78 7.07
N ALA A 421 16.41 5.50 6.12
CA ALA A 421 16.39 5.16 4.70
C ALA A 421 17.71 4.49 4.35
N THR A 422 17.63 3.24 3.89
CA THR A 422 18.79 2.45 3.45
C THR A 422 18.66 2.06 2.00
N ARG A 423 19.80 1.83 1.36
CA ARG A 423 19.87 1.43 -0.04
C ARG A 423 20.59 0.10 -0.15
N GLN A 424 19.99 -0.86 -0.85
CA GLN A 424 20.62 -2.15 -1.04
C GLN A 424 21.79 -2.03 -2.04
N THR A 425 22.95 -2.54 -1.65
CA THR A 425 24.14 -2.63 -2.50
C THR A 425 24.21 -4.00 -3.17
N PHE A 426 24.79 -4.04 -4.37
CA PHE A 426 24.97 -5.28 -5.14
C PHE A 426 26.42 -5.43 -5.61
N ASP A 427 26.87 -6.66 -5.79
CA ASP A 427 28.13 -6.96 -6.47
C ASP A 427 28.02 -6.81 -7.99
N GLU A 428 29.14 -7.07 -8.68
CA GLU A 428 29.26 -7.05 -10.14
C GLU A 428 28.33 -8.04 -10.86
N ASN A 429 27.80 -9.05 -10.15
CA ASN A 429 26.88 -10.05 -10.68
C ASN A 429 25.41 -9.71 -10.36
N GLY A 430 25.15 -8.55 -9.75
CA GLY A 430 23.80 -8.14 -9.34
C GLY A 430 23.30 -8.88 -8.10
N LEU A 431 24.16 -9.51 -7.30
CA LEU A 431 23.77 -10.14 -6.05
C LEU A 431 23.87 -9.16 -4.89
N PRO A 432 22.89 -9.12 -3.97
CA PRO A 432 22.91 -8.17 -2.86
C PRO A 432 24.10 -8.44 -1.93
N THR A 433 24.90 -7.41 -1.68
CA THR A 433 26.11 -7.48 -0.85
C THR A 433 25.96 -6.81 0.50
N GLY A 434 24.96 -5.93 0.66
CA GLY A 434 24.70 -5.24 1.92
C GLY A 434 23.69 -4.11 1.78
N TYR A 435 23.75 -3.18 2.72
CA TYR A 435 22.95 -1.96 2.75
C TYR A 435 23.85 -0.77 3.07
N ASP A 436 23.75 0.29 2.28
CA ASP A 436 24.29 1.60 2.61
C ASP A 436 23.21 2.40 3.35
N ILE A 437 23.56 2.98 4.50
CA ILE A 437 22.66 3.93 5.15
C ILE A 437 22.89 5.29 4.53
N ASP A 438 21.86 5.78 3.86
CA ASP A 438 21.90 7.10 3.27
C ASP A 438 21.51 8.15 4.34
N TYR A 439 20.36 7.98 4.99
CA TYR A 439 19.82 9.01 5.88
C TYR A 439 19.02 8.46 7.08
N LYS A 440 19.02 9.19 8.19
CA LYS A 440 18.35 8.83 9.44
C LYS A 440 17.93 10.04 10.27
N CYS A 441 16.84 9.91 11.01
CA CYS A 441 16.52 10.82 12.11
C CYS A 441 16.20 10.03 13.39
N ARG A 442 16.32 10.67 14.56
CA ARG A 442 16.05 10.06 15.87
C ARG A 442 15.18 10.98 16.74
N ALA A 443 14.21 10.39 17.43
CA ALA A 443 13.32 11.00 18.41
C ALA A 443 12.76 12.36 17.94
N GLY A 444 12.87 13.40 18.76
CA GLY A 444 12.37 14.74 18.44
C GLY A 444 13.03 15.43 17.24
N ALA A 445 14.10 14.88 16.66
CA ALA A 445 14.66 15.38 15.41
C ALA A 445 13.84 14.96 14.17
N CYS A 446 12.96 13.97 14.31
CA CYS A 446 12.06 13.52 13.25
C CYS A 446 10.80 14.38 13.19
N ASN A 447 10.94 15.60 12.68
CA ASN A 447 9.82 16.51 12.48
C ASN A 447 8.82 15.96 11.43
N GLY A 448 7.56 16.38 11.50
CA GLY A 448 6.56 16.06 10.48
C GLY A 448 6.10 14.59 10.46
N VAL A 449 6.51 13.76 11.43
CA VAL A 449 6.01 12.38 11.52
C VAL A 449 4.73 12.31 12.35
N THR A 450 3.70 11.66 11.81
CA THR A 450 2.44 11.41 12.51
C THR A 450 2.11 9.92 12.46
N VAL A 451 1.81 9.33 13.61
CA VAL A 451 1.24 7.97 13.70
C VAL A 451 -0.26 8.12 13.91
N GLY A 452 -1.04 7.66 12.95
CA GLY A 452 -2.50 7.70 12.99
C GLY A 452 -3.10 6.81 14.07
N PRO A 453 -4.40 6.99 14.37
CA PRO A 453 -5.10 6.14 15.33
C PRO A 453 -5.12 4.67 14.85
N PRO A 454 -5.10 3.69 15.77
CA PRO A 454 -5.29 2.30 15.42
C PRO A 454 -6.70 2.06 14.89
N THR A 455 -6.78 1.26 13.83
CA THR A 455 -8.05 0.70 13.36
C THR A 455 -7.97 -0.82 13.41
N ILE A 456 -9.01 -1.48 13.91
CA ILE A 456 -9.04 -2.94 13.98
C ILE A 456 -9.46 -3.51 12.62
N ASN A 457 -8.68 -4.45 12.10
CA ASN A 457 -8.97 -5.23 10.90
C ASN A 457 -8.96 -6.72 11.28
N THR A 458 -10.03 -7.43 10.90
CA THR A 458 -10.18 -8.89 11.14
C THR A 458 -10.16 -9.71 9.85
N ASP A 459 -9.96 -9.08 8.70
CA ASP A 459 -10.04 -9.71 7.38
C ASP A 459 -8.89 -10.70 7.13
N PHE A 460 -7.81 -10.58 7.90
CA PHE A 460 -6.66 -11.50 7.85
C PHE A 460 -6.93 -12.86 8.53
N GLY A 461 -8.15 -13.09 9.06
CA GLY A 461 -8.47 -14.27 9.87
C GLY A 461 -7.97 -14.17 11.33
N PHE A 462 -7.35 -13.05 11.70
CA PHE A 462 -6.98 -12.68 13.05
C PHE A 462 -7.21 -11.17 13.26
N THR A 463 -7.28 -10.74 14.52
CA THR A 463 -7.43 -9.32 14.87
C THR A 463 -6.09 -8.62 14.73
N ALA A 464 -6.02 -7.66 13.82
CA ALA A 464 -4.86 -6.81 13.61
C ALA A 464 -5.22 -5.33 13.83
N GLU A 465 -4.34 -4.58 14.47
CA GLU A 465 -4.40 -3.12 14.54
C GLU A 465 -3.66 -2.54 13.33
N ILE A 466 -4.32 -1.76 12.48
CA ILE A 466 -3.70 -1.04 11.37
C ILE A 466 -3.51 0.42 11.77
N ARG A 467 -2.33 0.99 11.51
CA ARG A 467 -2.07 2.43 11.64
C ARG A 467 -1.40 2.97 10.40
N THR A 468 -1.86 4.14 9.96
CA THR A 468 -1.15 4.93 8.96
C THR A 468 -0.02 5.70 9.63
N ILE A 469 1.17 5.70 9.03
CA ILE A 469 2.31 6.53 9.43
C ILE A 469 2.58 7.50 8.29
N THR A 470 2.48 8.79 8.58
CA THR A 470 2.69 9.86 7.59
C THR A 470 3.95 10.62 7.92
N PHE A 471 4.76 10.86 6.89
CA PHE A 471 5.96 11.70 6.93
C PHE A 471 5.69 12.90 6.04
N ASP A 472 5.58 14.07 6.67
CA ASP A 472 5.26 15.32 5.99
C ASP A 472 6.46 16.27 6.06
N GLY A 473 7.44 16.03 5.18
CA GLY A 473 8.67 16.81 5.14
C GLY A 473 9.66 16.49 6.26
N THR A 474 9.72 15.21 6.67
CA THR A 474 10.62 14.75 7.74
C THR A 474 12.08 14.88 7.30
N GLN A 475 12.89 15.62 8.07
CA GLN A 475 14.31 15.78 7.79
C GLN A 475 15.09 14.57 8.29
N LEU A 476 15.85 13.94 7.40
CA LEU A 476 16.74 12.83 7.69
C LEU A 476 18.20 13.29 7.52
N ALA A 477 18.99 13.20 8.59
CA ALA A 477 20.41 13.52 8.54
C ALA A 477 21.20 12.44 7.81
N ALA A 478 22.18 12.83 6.98
CA ALA A 478 23.09 11.88 6.36
C ALA A 478 23.87 11.10 7.45
N VAL A 479 24.08 9.81 7.23
CA VAL A 479 24.80 8.96 8.20
C VAL A 479 26.25 8.79 7.76
N ALA A 480 27.19 9.08 8.65
CA ALA A 480 28.61 8.86 8.40
C ALA A 480 28.98 7.37 8.57
N SER A 481 30.16 6.97 8.10
CA SER A 481 30.63 5.57 8.17
C SER A 481 30.76 5.04 9.61
N ASP A 482 30.85 5.91 10.60
CA ASP A 482 30.90 5.58 12.03
C ASP A 482 29.52 5.59 12.71
N GLY A 483 28.44 5.76 11.94
CA GLY A 483 27.05 5.82 12.43
C GLY A 483 26.63 7.18 12.99
N SER A 484 27.52 8.19 13.01
CA SER A 484 27.17 9.54 13.44
C SER A 484 26.25 10.25 12.43
N LEU A 485 25.35 11.10 12.94
CA LEU A 485 24.42 11.87 12.11
C LEU A 485 25.01 13.22 11.74
N SER A 486 24.99 13.56 10.45
CA SER A 486 25.39 14.87 9.94
C SER A 486 24.51 15.98 10.53
N THR A 487 25.14 17.11 10.85
CA THR A 487 24.43 18.33 11.27
C THR A 487 24.22 19.31 10.12
N THR A 488 24.71 19.00 8.91
CA THR A 488 24.72 19.93 7.77
C THR A 488 24.11 19.34 6.50
N THR A 489 24.00 18.02 6.41
CA THR A 489 23.54 17.33 5.20
C THR A 489 22.27 16.57 5.53
N PHE A 490 21.17 16.94 4.90
CA PHE A 490 19.85 16.38 5.16
C PHE A 490 19.13 16.02 3.86
N ALA A 491 18.43 14.90 3.87
CA ALA A 491 17.38 14.58 2.91
C ALA A 491 16.00 14.87 3.53
N THR A 492 15.01 15.11 2.68
CA THR A 492 13.61 15.26 3.10
C THR A 492 12.82 14.03 2.70
N LEU A 493 12.24 13.33 3.68
CA LEU A 493 11.34 12.22 3.46
C LEU A 493 9.88 12.69 3.48
N LYS A 494 9.16 12.40 2.40
CA LYS A 494 7.70 12.46 2.34
C LYS A 494 7.18 11.08 2.08
N ALA A 495 6.28 10.57 2.93
CA ALA A 495 5.83 9.21 2.81
C ALA A 495 4.48 9.00 3.48
N THR A 496 3.75 7.99 3.03
CA THR A 496 2.57 7.48 3.72
C THR A 496 2.68 5.98 3.72
N PHE A 497 2.71 5.40 4.91
CA PHE A 497 2.91 3.97 5.12
C PHE A 497 1.75 3.38 5.91
N THR A 498 1.39 2.15 5.60
CA THR A 498 0.41 1.37 6.35
C THR A 498 1.14 0.32 7.17
N GLY A 499 1.10 0.48 8.50
CA GLY A 499 1.70 -0.44 9.46
C GLY A 499 0.66 -1.33 10.11
N ILE A 500 0.98 -2.62 10.26
CA ILE A 500 0.11 -3.58 10.95
C ILE A 500 0.73 -3.99 12.27
N TYR A 501 -0.06 -3.89 13.33
CA TYR A 501 0.29 -4.18 14.71
C TYR A 501 -0.54 -5.38 15.13
N ILE A 502 0.12 -6.44 15.54
CA ILE A 502 -0.59 -7.66 15.97
C ILE A 502 -0.65 -7.61 17.50
N SER A 503 -1.79 -7.18 18.05
CA SER A 503 -2.00 -6.95 19.48
C SER A 503 -2.68 -8.12 20.20
N ALA A 504 -2.36 -9.37 19.85
CA ALA A 504 -2.70 -10.55 20.66
C ALA A 504 -1.97 -11.78 20.10
N MET A 505 -0.89 -12.20 20.77
CA MET A 505 -0.22 -13.47 20.47
C MET A 505 -0.68 -14.54 21.45
N ASP A 506 -1.89 -15.06 21.27
CA ASP A 506 -2.37 -16.20 22.06
C ASP A 506 -2.44 -17.50 21.24
N THR A 507 -1.99 -17.48 19.97
CA THR A 507 -2.05 -18.64 19.07
C THR A 507 -0.70 -18.88 18.40
N GLY A 508 0.05 -19.86 18.92
CA GLY A 508 1.43 -20.21 18.54
C GLY A 508 1.63 -20.81 17.14
N THR A 509 1.18 -20.15 16.08
CA THR A 509 1.28 -20.67 14.71
C THR A 509 2.09 -19.80 13.73
N PHE A 510 2.56 -18.61 14.12
CA PHE A 510 3.28 -17.69 13.20
C PHE A 510 4.53 -17.02 13.80
N PHE A 511 5.06 -17.53 14.90
CA PHE A 511 6.09 -16.85 15.69
C PHE A 511 7.46 -17.54 15.61
N PRO A 512 8.57 -16.80 15.86
CA PRO A 512 9.89 -17.40 15.93
C PRO A 512 9.86 -18.54 16.95
N VAL A 513 10.61 -19.60 16.66
CA VAL A 513 10.78 -20.75 17.54
C VAL A 513 11.15 -20.21 18.93
N LEU A 514 10.24 -20.36 19.89
CA LEU A 514 10.54 -19.98 21.27
C LEU A 514 11.70 -20.86 21.74
N ALA A 515 12.51 -20.39 22.68
CA ALA A 515 13.57 -21.24 23.25
C ALA A 515 13.02 -22.59 23.76
N SER A 516 11.75 -22.62 24.20
CA SER A 516 11.04 -23.85 24.57
C SER A 516 10.81 -24.82 23.42
N ASP A 517 10.64 -24.31 22.20
CA ASP A 517 10.36 -25.10 21.00
C ASP A 517 11.64 -25.77 20.46
N CYS A 518 12.81 -25.17 20.72
CA CYS A 518 14.11 -25.79 20.50
C CYS A 518 14.39 -26.97 21.45
N GLY A 519 13.62 -27.18 22.52
CA GLY A 519 13.84 -28.30 23.44
C GLY A 519 15.26 -28.32 24.04
N SER A 520 15.85 -29.51 24.22
CA SER A 520 17.22 -29.69 24.74
C SER A 520 18.21 -30.04 23.63
N LEU A 521 18.17 -29.31 22.52
CA LEU A 521 19.04 -29.58 21.36
C LEU A 521 20.49 -29.13 21.64
N SER A 522 21.45 -29.76 20.94
CA SER A 522 22.88 -29.48 21.11
C SER A 522 23.37 -28.23 20.37
N ASN A 523 22.58 -27.73 19.42
CA ASN A 523 22.88 -26.54 18.63
C ASN A 523 21.78 -25.51 18.83
N GLN A 524 21.92 -24.70 19.88
CA GLN A 524 20.93 -23.70 20.28
C GLN A 524 21.62 -22.45 20.80
N VAL A 525 21.17 -21.29 20.33
CA VAL A 525 21.51 -19.99 20.90
C VAL A 525 20.21 -19.28 21.24
N ASP A 526 20.03 -19.04 22.53
CA ASP A 526 18.92 -18.31 23.09
C ASP A 526 19.29 -16.84 23.24
N VAL A 527 18.35 -15.95 22.92
CA VAL A 527 18.53 -14.51 23.01
C VAL A 527 17.33 -13.90 23.69
N THR A 528 17.59 -13.13 24.74
CA THR A 528 16.57 -12.42 25.53
C THR A 528 16.82 -10.92 25.41
N PRO A 529 16.05 -10.18 24.60
CA PRO A 529 16.09 -8.73 24.62
C PRO A 529 15.75 -8.19 26.01
N ALA A 530 16.46 -7.15 26.45
CA ALA A 530 16.34 -6.63 27.81
C ALA A 530 14.98 -5.96 28.10
N ASP A 531 14.27 -5.57 27.05
CA ASP A 531 12.95 -4.91 27.08
C ASP A 531 11.80 -5.85 26.71
N GLU A 532 12.07 -7.14 26.53
CA GLU A 532 11.05 -8.13 26.21
C GLU A 532 10.94 -9.21 27.30
N PRO A 533 9.72 -9.74 27.55
CA PRO A 533 9.53 -10.81 28.52
C PRO A 533 9.82 -12.21 27.95
N TYR A 534 10.21 -12.31 26.67
CA TYR A 534 10.38 -13.58 25.97
C TYR A 534 11.83 -13.82 25.56
N THR A 535 12.18 -15.11 25.46
CA THR A 535 13.48 -15.58 24.97
C THR A 535 13.28 -16.29 23.64
N PHE A 536 14.00 -15.83 22.63
CA PHE A 536 14.01 -16.42 21.29
C PHE A 536 15.10 -17.49 21.21
N GLY A 537 14.84 -18.61 20.53
CA GLY A 537 15.83 -19.65 20.31
C GLY A 537 16.15 -19.81 18.82
N SER A 538 17.43 -19.71 18.45
CA SER A 538 17.90 -20.19 17.14
C SER A 538 18.48 -21.58 17.31
N CYS A 539 17.87 -22.59 16.68
CA CYS A 539 18.34 -23.97 16.71
C CYS A 539 18.34 -24.62 15.32
N ALA A 540 19.47 -25.22 14.95
CA ALA A 540 19.66 -25.74 13.59
C ALA A 540 18.83 -27.00 13.28
N ASP A 541 18.38 -27.74 14.29
CA ASP A 541 17.88 -29.11 14.11
C ASP A 541 16.38 -29.21 13.78
N LEU A 542 15.62 -28.10 13.80
CA LEU A 542 14.16 -28.16 13.62
C LEU A 542 13.69 -28.15 12.16
N ILE A 543 14.35 -27.43 11.23
CA ILE A 543 13.87 -27.28 9.85
C ILE A 543 15.04 -27.00 8.88
N GLY A 544 15.82 -28.02 8.52
CA GLY A 544 16.84 -27.89 7.46
C GLY A 544 17.88 -26.79 7.71
N GLY A 545 18.13 -26.44 8.97
CA GLY A 545 19.11 -25.43 9.35
C GLY A 545 20.51 -25.81 8.88
N VAL A 546 21.31 -24.80 8.55
CA VAL A 546 22.66 -25.00 8.01
C VAL A 546 23.66 -24.42 8.98
N ILE A 547 24.53 -25.28 9.51
CA ILE A 547 25.71 -24.86 10.26
C ILE A 547 26.92 -24.88 9.33
N GLY A 548 27.69 -23.80 9.31
CA GLY A 548 28.82 -23.63 8.41
C GLY A 548 30.01 -22.95 9.07
N ALA A 549 31.19 -23.25 8.53
CA ALA A 549 32.42 -22.54 8.82
C ALA A 549 33.17 -22.25 7.51
N THR A 550 33.52 -21.00 7.29
CA THR A 550 34.30 -20.55 6.12
C THR A 550 35.59 -19.94 6.60
N GLN A 551 36.72 -20.37 6.05
CA GLN A 551 38.02 -19.74 6.28
C GLN A 551 38.34 -18.77 5.16
N GLN A 552 38.63 -17.53 5.53
CA GLN A 552 39.05 -16.48 4.63
C GLN A 552 40.55 -16.57 4.31
N ALA A 553 40.99 -15.84 3.29
CA ALA A 553 42.38 -15.87 2.82
C ALA A 553 43.41 -15.37 3.85
N ASP A 554 42.98 -14.48 4.75
CA ASP A 554 43.80 -13.95 5.85
C ASP A 554 43.84 -14.86 7.08
N GLY A 555 43.13 -15.99 7.05
CA GLY A 555 43.02 -16.94 8.15
C GLY A 555 41.86 -16.68 9.12
N SER A 556 41.12 -15.57 8.96
CA SER A 556 39.88 -15.31 9.71
C SER A 556 38.81 -16.36 9.42
N LEU A 557 37.88 -16.54 10.37
CA LEU A 557 36.78 -17.50 10.24
C LEU A 557 35.44 -16.78 10.29
N VAL A 558 34.53 -17.20 9.41
CA VAL A 558 33.10 -16.85 9.45
C VAL A 558 32.32 -18.11 9.81
N LEU A 559 31.69 -18.09 10.98
CA LEU A 559 30.96 -19.21 11.57
C LEU A 559 29.47 -18.87 11.57
N THR A 560 28.64 -19.72 10.98
CA THR A 560 27.21 -19.45 10.78
C THR A 560 26.34 -20.58 11.27
N MET A 561 25.21 -20.24 11.89
CA MET A 561 24.10 -21.14 12.12
C MET A 561 22.85 -20.46 11.56
N ASN A 562 22.29 -21.04 10.50
CA ASN A 562 21.10 -20.50 9.86
C ASN A 562 19.90 -21.37 10.22
N ASN A 563 18.79 -20.74 10.60
CA ASN A 563 17.53 -21.43 10.87
C ASN A 563 16.39 -20.73 10.12
N PHE A 564 15.67 -21.51 9.30
CA PHE A 564 14.50 -21.02 8.58
C PHE A 564 13.39 -20.64 9.59
N GLY A 565 13.31 -19.35 9.91
CA GLY A 565 12.20 -18.76 10.67
C GLY A 565 12.51 -18.31 12.10
N ALA A 566 13.65 -18.68 12.69
CA ALA A 566 13.99 -18.32 14.09
C ALA A 566 15.23 -17.42 14.25
N GLY A 567 15.99 -17.22 13.16
CA GLY A 567 17.09 -16.27 13.10
C GLY A 567 18.46 -16.88 12.82
N ASP A 568 19.32 -16.11 12.17
CA ASP A 568 20.66 -16.48 11.74
C ASP A 568 21.71 -15.97 12.73
N VAL A 569 22.60 -16.84 13.18
CA VAL A 569 23.75 -16.50 14.03
C VAL A 569 25.00 -16.47 13.18
N THR A 570 25.75 -15.37 13.21
CA THR A 570 27.05 -15.22 12.55
C THR A 570 28.11 -14.78 13.56
N VAL A 571 29.24 -15.47 13.60
CA VAL A 571 30.39 -15.11 14.43
C VAL A 571 31.64 -15.02 13.57
N ASN A 572 32.32 -13.88 13.63
CA ASN A 572 33.57 -13.63 12.92
C ASN A 572 34.75 -13.65 13.89
N THR A 573 35.81 -14.36 13.53
CA THR A 573 37.07 -14.36 14.28
C THR A 573 38.20 -13.75 13.46
N ASP A 574 39.20 -13.17 14.11
CA ASP A 574 40.46 -12.85 13.45
C ASP A 574 41.29 -14.11 13.13
N ALA A 575 42.46 -13.92 12.51
CA ALA A 575 43.41 -15.00 12.20
C ALA A 575 43.99 -15.68 13.45
N GLY A 576 43.94 -15.04 14.61
CA GLY A 576 44.33 -15.59 15.91
C GLY A 576 43.21 -16.40 16.59
N GLY A 577 41.99 -16.37 16.04
CA GLY A 577 40.81 -17.02 16.60
C GLY A 577 40.09 -16.21 17.66
N ALA A 578 40.45 -14.94 17.88
CA ALA A 578 39.71 -14.05 18.76
C ALA A 578 38.41 -13.60 18.08
N VAL A 579 37.31 -13.54 18.82
CA VAL A 579 36.01 -13.09 18.29
C VAL A 579 36.07 -11.58 18.06
N VAL A 580 35.84 -11.16 16.81
CA VAL A 580 35.84 -9.76 16.39
C VAL A 580 34.41 -9.21 16.33
N SER A 581 33.46 -10.05 15.91
CA SER A 581 32.04 -9.71 15.97
C SER A 581 31.17 -10.96 16.09
N ALA A 582 30.00 -10.78 16.68
CA ALA A 582 28.93 -11.76 16.68
C ALA A 582 27.60 -11.04 16.42
N THR A 583 26.76 -11.61 15.57
CA THR A 583 25.46 -11.07 15.21
C THR A 583 24.43 -12.18 15.21
N ILE A 584 23.24 -11.89 15.71
CA ILE A 584 22.06 -12.76 15.70
C ILE A 584 20.94 -11.95 15.04
N ALA A 585 20.52 -12.36 13.86
CA ALA A 585 19.50 -11.70 13.05
C ALA A 585 18.19 -12.49 13.11
N TYR A 586 17.06 -11.83 13.28
CA TYR A 586 15.73 -12.47 13.27
C TYR A 586 15.04 -12.34 11.92
N SER A 587 14.15 -13.28 11.64
CA SER A 587 13.28 -13.33 10.46
C SER A 587 12.37 -12.11 10.28
N PHE A 588 12.20 -11.30 11.32
CA PHE A 588 11.38 -10.08 11.33
C PHE A 588 12.19 -8.78 11.24
N GLY A 589 13.49 -8.86 10.90
CA GLY A 589 14.32 -7.69 10.58
C GLY A 589 15.06 -7.04 11.75
N GLU A 590 14.88 -7.53 12.98
CA GLU A 590 15.72 -7.14 14.11
C GLU A 590 17.02 -7.94 14.13
N SER A 591 18.13 -7.32 14.54
CA SER A 591 19.40 -8.02 14.77
C SER A 591 20.04 -7.54 16.06
N PHE A 592 20.79 -8.39 16.74
CA PHE A 592 21.60 -8.04 17.91
C PHE A 592 23.02 -8.51 17.71
N GLY A 593 24.00 -7.71 18.09
CA GLY A 593 25.39 -8.06 17.91
C GLY A 593 26.37 -7.27 18.75
N CYS A 594 27.64 -7.63 18.63
CA CYS A 594 28.77 -6.99 19.26
C CYS A 594 29.88 -6.80 18.23
N MET A 595 30.67 -5.73 18.38
CA MET A 595 31.86 -5.46 17.57
C MET A 595 33.01 -5.07 18.51
N GLY A 596 34.12 -5.81 18.47
CA GLY A 596 35.31 -5.59 19.29
C GLY A 596 35.18 -5.97 20.77
N ASP A 597 34.02 -5.73 21.39
CA ASP A 597 33.72 -6.07 22.79
C ASP A 597 32.67 -7.19 22.89
N CYS A 598 33.01 -8.36 22.34
CA CYS A 598 32.15 -9.55 22.34
C CYS A 598 32.30 -10.40 23.61
N GLY A 599 32.21 -9.75 24.78
CA GLY A 599 32.31 -10.42 26.08
C GLY A 599 31.34 -11.61 26.19
N GLY A 600 31.86 -12.76 26.62
CA GLY A 600 31.08 -13.99 26.80
C GLY A 600 30.86 -14.82 25.53
N VAL A 601 31.26 -14.34 24.35
CA VAL A 601 31.28 -15.14 23.12
C VAL A 601 32.66 -15.79 22.97
N ALA A 602 32.69 -17.11 22.80
CA ALA A 602 33.92 -17.87 22.65
C ALA A 602 33.83 -18.87 21.50
N VAL A 603 34.97 -19.09 20.82
CA VAL A 603 35.13 -20.13 19.81
C VAL A 603 36.23 -21.08 20.28
N SER A 604 35.93 -22.37 20.36
CA SER A 604 36.90 -23.36 20.80
C SER A 604 38.04 -23.56 19.78
N ALA A 605 39.14 -24.13 20.26
CA ALA A 605 40.12 -24.76 19.39
C ALA A 605 39.46 -25.88 18.54
N PRO A 606 40.01 -26.20 17.35
CA PRO A 606 39.50 -27.29 16.56
C PRO A 606 39.75 -28.63 17.28
N ASP A 607 38.76 -29.51 17.27
CA ASP A 607 38.88 -30.84 17.83
C ASP A 607 39.62 -31.80 16.88
N GLY A 608 39.67 -33.09 17.24
CA GLY A 608 40.33 -34.12 16.41
C GLY A 608 39.72 -34.34 15.02
N THR A 609 38.52 -33.79 14.77
CA THR A 609 37.83 -33.80 13.48
C THR A 609 37.81 -32.43 12.79
N GLY A 610 38.42 -31.41 13.42
CA GLY A 610 38.44 -30.04 12.94
C GLY A 610 37.20 -29.22 13.31
N GLN A 611 36.24 -29.79 14.06
CA GLN A 611 35.05 -29.08 14.52
C GLN A 611 35.39 -28.07 15.61
N ARG A 612 34.58 -27.03 15.73
CA ARG A 612 34.70 -26.01 16.77
C ARG A 612 33.35 -25.80 17.43
N THR A 613 33.36 -25.47 18.71
CA THR A 613 32.16 -25.06 19.44
C THR A 613 32.15 -23.55 19.58
N VAL A 614 31.04 -22.92 19.21
CA VAL A 614 30.75 -21.52 19.50
C VAL A 614 29.88 -21.48 20.75
N THR A 615 30.23 -20.67 21.75
CA THR A 615 29.51 -20.57 23.02
C THR A 615 29.20 -19.12 23.36
N PHE A 616 27.98 -18.87 23.81
CA PHE A 616 27.51 -17.62 24.38
C PHE A 616 27.25 -17.84 25.87
N THR A 617 27.88 -17.04 26.73
CA THR A 617 27.79 -17.18 28.20
C THR A 617 27.20 -15.92 28.82
N GLY A 618 25.92 -15.66 28.58
CA GLY A 618 25.28 -14.42 29.00
C GLY A 618 25.87 -13.21 28.28
N SER A 619 26.24 -13.39 27.01
CA SER A 619 26.84 -12.36 26.18
C SER A 619 25.88 -11.20 26.00
N VAL A 620 26.32 -9.99 26.33
CA VAL A 620 25.53 -8.79 26.07
C VAL A 620 25.74 -8.38 24.62
N LEU A 621 24.67 -8.49 23.84
CA LEU A 621 24.60 -8.02 22.47
C LEU A 621 23.81 -6.71 22.47
N HIS A 622 24.09 -5.84 21.52
CA HIS A 622 23.42 -4.57 21.33
C HIS A 622 22.61 -4.63 20.04
N ILE A 623 21.48 -3.93 19.98
CA ILE A 623 20.66 -3.93 18.77
C ILE A 623 21.48 -3.43 17.59
N VAL A 624 21.63 -4.27 16.60
CA VAL A 624 22.21 -3.94 15.31
C VAL A 624 21.09 -3.29 14.52
N GLU A 625 21.20 -1.98 14.32
CA GLU A 625 20.26 -1.28 13.43
C GLU A 625 20.55 -1.72 11.99
N ALA A 626 19.75 -1.27 11.03
CA ALA A 626 19.96 -1.59 9.61
C ALA A 626 21.34 -1.17 9.05
N ASP A 627 22.19 -0.50 9.84
CA ASP A 627 23.56 -0.06 9.53
C ASP A 627 24.62 -1.13 9.83
N GLY A 628 24.24 -2.28 10.41
CA GLY A 628 25.19 -3.28 10.85
C GLY A 628 25.96 -2.91 12.13
N TYR A 629 25.66 -1.76 12.74
CA TYR A 629 26.32 -1.29 13.95
C TYR A 629 25.45 -1.51 15.18
N PRO A 630 26.02 -2.09 16.25
CA PRO A 630 25.31 -2.21 17.50
C PRO A 630 25.14 -0.83 18.14
N THR A 631 23.90 -0.35 18.27
CA THR A 631 23.62 0.85 19.07
C THR A 631 23.43 0.47 20.52
N GLY A 632 24.12 1.16 21.43
CA GLY A 632 24.00 0.94 22.87
C GLY A 632 22.60 1.22 23.46
N ALA A 633 21.60 1.54 22.64
CA ALA A 633 20.26 1.95 23.04
C ALA A 633 19.39 0.79 23.54
N ARG A 634 19.62 -0.43 23.04
CA ARG A 634 18.89 -1.65 23.42
C ARG A 634 19.89 -2.80 23.47
N THR A 635 19.77 -3.66 24.46
CA THR A 635 20.62 -4.84 24.62
C THR A 635 19.79 -6.11 24.60
N ALA A 636 20.44 -7.22 24.26
CA ALA A 636 19.94 -8.55 24.48
C ALA A 636 21.02 -9.40 25.15
N THR A 637 20.60 -10.36 25.97
CA THR A 637 21.50 -11.35 26.55
C THR A 637 21.41 -12.63 25.75
N ALA A 638 22.54 -13.11 25.22
CA ALA A 638 22.63 -14.35 24.48
C ALA A 638 23.29 -15.47 25.30
N SER A 639 22.74 -16.68 25.23
CA SER A 639 23.27 -17.87 25.91
C SER A 639 23.08 -19.12 25.07
N GLY A 640 24.00 -20.08 25.16
CA GLY A 640 23.90 -21.36 24.45
C GLY A 640 25.16 -21.69 23.66
N SER A 641 25.04 -22.66 22.76
CA SER A 641 26.17 -23.09 21.93
C SER A 641 25.73 -23.81 20.66
N PHE A 642 26.60 -23.81 19.66
CA PHE A 642 26.48 -24.68 18.49
C PHE A 642 27.85 -25.16 18.01
N VAL A 643 27.86 -26.33 17.36
CA VAL A 643 29.08 -26.97 16.86
C VAL A 643 29.18 -26.79 15.35
N VAL A 644 30.24 -26.11 14.90
CA VAL A 644 30.53 -25.88 13.49
C VAL A 644 31.48 -26.95 12.93
N PRO A 645 31.29 -27.35 11.65
CA PRO A 645 32.21 -28.28 10.98
C PRO A 645 33.59 -27.66 10.74
N ALA A 646 34.54 -28.48 10.27
CA ALA A 646 35.85 -27.98 9.84
C ALA A 646 35.70 -26.90 8.74
N PRO A 647 36.48 -25.80 8.78
CA PRO A 647 36.32 -24.71 7.84
C PRO A 647 36.58 -25.16 6.41
N THR A 648 35.68 -24.81 5.49
CA THR A 648 35.96 -24.90 4.05
C THR A 648 36.70 -23.64 3.58
N PRO A 649 37.78 -23.77 2.78
CA PRO A 649 38.43 -22.61 2.17
C PRO A 649 37.47 -21.83 1.28
N ALA A 650 37.44 -20.49 1.39
CA ALA A 650 36.52 -19.63 0.63
C ALA A 650 36.55 -19.87 -0.89
N ALA A 651 37.72 -20.18 -1.47
CA ALA A 651 37.91 -20.43 -2.90
C ALA A 651 37.16 -21.67 -3.45
N LEU A 652 36.73 -22.62 -2.59
CA LEU A 652 36.03 -23.82 -3.03
C LEU A 652 34.50 -23.66 -3.05
N ARG A 653 33.93 -22.66 -2.37
CA ARG A 653 32.48 -22.42 -2.32
C ARG A 653 31.91 -21.83 -3.61
N ALA A 654 32.70 -21.05 -4.36
CA ALA A 654 32.26 -20.46 -5.64
C ALA A 654 32.01 -21.50 -6.76
N SER A 655 32.47 -22.75 -6.60
CA SER A 655 32.37 -23.82 -7.61
C SER A 655 31.34 -24.91 -7.29
N ARG A 656 30.64 -24.83 -6.15
CA ARG A 656 29.67 -25.84 -5.69
C ARG A 656 28.41 -25.20 -5.10
N ARG A 657 27.72 -24.38 -5.91
CA ARG A 657 26.26 -24.27 -5.82
C ARG A 657 25.70 -24.80 -7.15
N PRO A 658 24.73 -25.73 -7.15
CA PRO A 658 23.98 -26.04 -8.37
C PRO A 658 23.21 -24.81 -8.85
#